data_AF-A0A414S631-F1
#
_entry.id   AF-A0A414S631-F1
#
_cell.length_a   1.000
_cell.length_b   1.000
_cell.length_c   1.000
_cell.angle_alpha   90.00
_cell.angle_beta   90.00
_cell.angle_gamma   90.00
#
_symmetry.space_group_name_H-M   'P 1'
#
loop_
_entity.id
_entity.type
_entity.pdbx_description
1 polymer ?
#
loop_
_entity_poly.entity_id
_entity_poly.type
_entity_poly.pdbx_seq_one_letter_code
_entity_poly.pdbx_strand_id
1 'polypeptide(L)'
;MKKRNIKKFVSLFLYIFSIIVMWLPIYQIEGKKYTFYSGYLYMSGSGIKGKFIDEILALNGGKMALKIGVIVMFLYLISSAFYILSVLLKKNWHLNILSLVFAFLFMFICLETMSQILDNILGLVALAGPAFLCAVELLFIKMIDVWDESLKAANESMEKEQRRKEEEKRRLYFPGKYPKEFYRITWKNFKYDLREYVLLLGCSSVIATVSFSGIACYQMMTNIHRTENFLIGQGLGRILWNAMIPITICAMCLMVYIMIFYLQRWMESYSLFRTLGIRKKALYTILLLEILFCFLCSVLCGMVTGNILVILLKQLMHHVLGTHVMLENVTGKTYLLMFLVMVFVYVAAIMASRDILQEFNLNYLSNRRIQREKPPEKGLKIRVTIGGGLIIASICLYAQLVRHESIYLLAMCFMGCFLVVRYGGAIYLKNEKKGKNYLKNLMNHNQLYYKSKTTAWYLIVLIILYTYTMFYCSFQIISVKIAEKPETLFPYNYVCIADSNDDEIFDKIKKKYGAEIFSYPMVRVANVDKTERMEGRGERRAQGQQIGISETTYHKLKKNIVKNYETRDLQLDKDGEKVYVVHQQDRSIKAQPIDWTYGSRKPFLHIGLPCASYVPESPSKAFTQRKIAGEEIGSLIGCFRQGVLENIVVFSDEYFKKAEGMWKYTNIYTGNFIKNKKERIEGVTIYQGPTQLVLLNVDEKDYKAIEKEMKSFEKHHTYEKQFDGEVSCYYSKKAAVFDMKTERIMKQIVNILIMVVVMMTSMFLLYVKVTSELKEKKERARFLRCMGMQRKERIRMLKKEISLFYWLPTLSAICLTLCFTIVTFRVRMYSQKIALEYIKNAVWLWSGWIIIQRIFVWVLTKWYVRKVEGKDER
;
A
#
# COMPACT_ATOMS: atom_id res chain seq x y z
N MET A 1 2.96 -27.61 -46.52
CA MET A 1 2.73 -26.39 -47.34
C MET A 1 1.86 -25.32 -46.67
N LYS A 2 0.73 -25.64 -46.01
CA LYS A 2 -0.16 -24.65 -45.34
C LYS A 2 0.54 -23.68 -44.36
N LYS A 3 1.47 -24.16 -43.51
CA LYS A 3 2.11 -23.37 -42.43
C LYS A 3 2.97 -22.20 -42.91
N ARG A 4 3.83 -22.45 -43.91
CA ARG A 4 4.73 -21.43 -44.47
C ARG A 4 3.93 -20.34 -45.18
N ASN A 5 2.78 -20.69 -45.75
CA ASN A 5 1.88 -19.74 -46.40
C ASN A 5 1.12 -18.90 -45.37
N ILE A 6 0.71 -19.47 -44.22
CA ILE A 6 0.07 -18.73 -43.12
C ILE A 6 1.04 -17.72 -42.50
N LYS A 7 2.28 -18.14 -42.16
CA LYS A 7 3.29 -17.21 -41.63
C LYS A 7 3.54 -16.05 -42.59
N LYS A 8 3.75 -16.34 -43.88
CA LYS A 8 3.92 -15.33 -44.92
C LYS A 8 2.73 -14.39 -45.04
N PHE A 9 1.51 -14.92 -45.05
CA PHE A 9 0.30 -14.13 -45.18
C PHE A 9 0.13 -13.17 -43.99
N VAL A 10 0.35 -13.66 -42.76
CA VAL A 10 0.25 -12.83 -41.55
C VAL A 10 1.34 -11.76 -41.50
N SER A 11 2.59 -12.10 -41.79
CA SER A 11 3.69 -11.12 -41.84
C SER A 11 3.45 -10.06 -42.93
N LEU A 12 3.01 -10.45 -44.13
CA LEU A 12 2.67 -9.52 -45.21
C LEU A 12 1.50 -8.60 -44.81
N PHE A 13 0.43 -9.18 -44.29
CA PHE A 13 -0.76 -8.42 -43.89
C PHE A 13 -0.44 -7.40 -42.79
N LEU A 14 0.25 -7.80 -41.72
CA LEU A 14 0.54 -6.93 -40.59
C LEU A 14 1.50 -5.77 -40.95
N TYR A 15 2.52 -6.02 -41.77
CA TYR A 15 3.45 -4.98 -42.20
C TYR A 15 2.87 -4.06 -43.28
N ILE A 16 2.04 -4.57 -44.19
CA ILE A 16 1.32 -3.72 -45.15
C ILE A 16 0.32 -2.83 -44.41
N PHE A 17 -0.42 -3.41 -43.46
CA PHE A 17 -1.37 -2.67 -42.64
C PHE A 17 -0.67 -1.61 -41.77
N SER A 18 0.48 -1.94 -41.15
CA SER A 18 1.23 -0.97 -40.35
C SER A 18 1.76 0.21 -41.17
N ILE A 19 2.14 -0.02 -42.43
CA ILE A 19 2.52 1.05 -43.36
C ILE A 19 1.29 1.91 -43.69
N ILE A 20 0.16 1.32 -44.06
CA ILE A 20 -1.07 2.06 -44.44
C ILE A 20 -1.55 2.97 -43.31
N VAL A 21 -1.55 2.49 -42.06
CA VAL A 21 -1.99 3.26 -40.89
C VAL A 21 -1.19 4.56 -40.72
N MET A 22 0.09 4.59 -41.10
CA MET A 22 0.93 5.78 -40.98
C MET A 22 0.59 6.88 -41.99
N TRP A 23 -0.12 6.55 -43.07
CA TRP A 23 -0.54 7.50 -44.10
C TRP A 23 -1.98 8.01 -43.90
N LEU A 24 -2.69 7.52 -42.89
CA LEU A 24 -4.04 7.99 -42.56
C LEU A 24 -3.98 9.31 -41.78
N PRO A 25 -4.90 10.27 -42.03
CA PRO A 25 -4.97 11.54 -41.31
C PRO A 25 -5.62 11.36 -39.92
N ILE A 26 -4.90 10.71 -39.00
CA ILE A 26 -5.39 10.34 -37.66
C ILE A 26 -5.02 11.39 -36.61
N TYR A 27 -3.98 12.20 -36.84
CA TYR A 27 -3.44 13.14 -35.86
C TYR A 27 -4.21 14.45 -35.89
N GLN A 28 -4.86 14.82 -34.79
CA GLN A 28 -5.65 16.05 -34.71
C GLN A 28 -4.90 17.13 -33.92
N ILE A 29 -4.65 18.27 -34.57
CA ILE A 29 -3.96 19.43 -34.01
C ILE A 29 -4.86 20.65 -34.26
N GLU A 30 -5.23 21.36 -33.19
CA GLU A 30 -6.14 22.51 -33.22
C GLU A 30 -7.44 22.22 -33.99
N GLY A 31 -8.02 21.04 -33.76
CA GLY A 31 -9.27 20.64 -34.40
C GLY A 31 -9.17 20.14 -35.86
N LYS A 32 -8.00 20.23 -36.53
CA LYS A 32 -7.79 19.73 -37.91
C LYS A 32 -7.02 18.41 -37.94
N LYS A 33 -7.36 17.52 -38.87
CA LYS A 33 -6.73 16.20 -39.03
C LYS A 33 -5.56 16.24 -40.02
N TYR A 34 -4.44 15.69 -39.60
CA TYR A 34 -3.19 15.62 -40.34
C TYR A 34 -2.65 14.18 -40.37
N THR A 35 -1.87 13.87 -41.41
CA THR A 35 -0.93 12.73 -41.37
C THR A 35 0.29 13.12 -40.55
N PHE A 36 1.07 12.15 -40.07
CA PHE A 36 2.24 12.46 -39.23
C PHE A 36 3.22 13.42 -39.93
N TYR A 37 3.52 13.20 -41.21
CA TYR A 37 4.40 14.09 -42.01
C TYR A 37 3.80 15.48 -42.25
N SER A 38 2.50 15.56 -42.59
CA SER A 38 1.85 16.87 -42.82
C SER A 38 1.69 17.66 -41.53
N GLY A 39 1.46 16.97 -40.40
CA GLY A 39 1.45 17.56 -39.06
C GLY A 39 2.83 18.09 -38.67
N TYR A 40 3.90 17.34 -38.95
CA TYR A 40 5.28 17.83 -38.76
C TYR A 40 5.57 19.08 -39.61
N LEU A 41 5.19 19.09 -40.89
CA LEU A 41 5.39 20.25 -41.75
C LEU A 41 4.61 21.47 -41.25
N TYR A 42 3.36 21.26 -40.79
CA TYR A 42 2.54 22.29 -40.17
C TYR A 42 3.19 22.87 -38.90
N MET A 43 3.76 22.02 -38.04
CA MET A 43 4.48 22.45 -36.84
C MET A 43 5.85 23.08 -37.14
N SER A 44 6.45 22.80 -38.30
CA SER A 44 7.75 23.35 -38.72
C SER A 44 7.66 24.66 -39.52
N GLY A 45 6.47 24.99 -40.02
CA GLY A 45 6.24 26.17 -40.86
C GLY A 45 6.10 27.45 -40.03
N SER A 46 6.96 28.42 -40.28
CA SER A 46 6.94 29.75 -39.65
C SER A 46 5.73 30.58 -40.13
N GLY A 47 4.63 30.51 -39.38
CA GLY A 47 3.46 31.37 -39.51
C GLY A 47 2.97 31.89 -38.16
N ILE A 48 2.17 32.97 -38.17
CA ILE A 48 1.73 33.72 -36.96
C ILE A 48 1.00 32.83 -35.93
N LYS A 49 0.34 31.74 -36.35
CA LYS A 49 -0.30 30.75 -35.46
C LYS A 49 0.65 29.66 -34.91
N GLY A 50 1.81 29.46 -35.53
CA GLY A 50 2.82 28.47 -35.09
C GLY A 50 3.61 28.89 -33.84
N LYS A 51 3.52 30.14 -33.40
CA LYS A 51 4.27 30.68 -32.24
C LYS A 51 3.92 29.98 -30.92
N PHE A 52 2.66 29.60 -30.71
CA PHE A 52 2.21 28.92 -29.47
C PHE A 52 2.76 27.49 -29.37
N ILE A 53 2.71 26.74 -30.47
CA ILE A 53 3.30 25.40 -30.58
C ILE A 53 4.84 25.49 -30.52
N ASP A 54 5.43 26.56 -31.06
CA ASP A 54 6.87 26.82 -30.98
C ASP A 54 7.36 27.07 -29.55
N GLU A 55 6.60 27.79 -28.71
CA GLU A 55 6.90 27.95 -27.28
C GLU A 55 6.81 26.61 -26.53
N ILE A 56 5.76 25.81 -26.79
CA ILE A 56 5.59 24.46 -26.20
C ILE A 56 6.75 23.53 -26.60
N LEU A 57 7.16 23.57 -27.87
CA LEU A 57 8.28 22.76 -28.38
C LEU A 57 9.65 23.27 -27.91
N ALA A 58 9.81 24.57 -27.64
CA ALA A 58 11.05 25.17 -27.16
C ALA A 58 11.32 24.87 -25.68
N LEU A 59 10.28 24.80 -24.85
CA LEU A 59 10.37 24.47 -23.41
C LEU A 59 10.96 23.07 -23.13
N ASN A 60 10.78 22.11 -24.06
CA ASN A 60 11.11 20.69 -23.84
C ASN A 60 12.15 20.11 -24.83
N GLY A 61 12.80 20.93 -25.67
CA GLY A 61 13.67 20.42 -26.76
C GLY A 61 12.91 19.63 -27.84
N GLY A 62 11.58 19.78 -27.89
CA GLY A 62 10.67 18.97 -28.69
C GLY A 62 10.89 19.09 -30.19
N LYS A 63 11.43 20.21 -30.70
CA LYS A 63 11.78 20.36 -32.13
C LYS A 63 12.83 19.35 -32.59
N MET A 64 13.83 19.07 -31.76
CA MET A 64 14.86 18.06 -32.05
C MET A 64 14.27 16.66 -31.98
N ALA A 65 13.46 16.38 -30.96
CA ALA A 65 12.79 15.09 -30.80
C ALA A 65 11.83 14.79 -31.98
N LEU A 66 11.06 15.78 -32.47
CA LEU A 66 10.21 15.60 -33.65
C LEU A 66 11.02 15.37 -34.93
N LYS A 67 12.12 16.11 -35.15
CA LYS A 67 13.04 15.86 -36.29
C LYS A 67 13.61 14.45 -36.26
N ILE A 68 14.11 14.02 -35.10
CA ILE A 68 14.62 12.66 -34.90
C ILE A 68 13.49 11.63 -35.08
N GLY A 69 12.30 11.91 -34.57
CA GLY A 69 11.11 11.08 -34.74
C GLY A 69 10.74 10.84 -36.21
N VAL A 70 10.77 11.88 -37.04
CA VAL A 70 10.55 11.77 -38.49
C VAL A 70 11.62 10.90 -39.16
N ILE A 71 12.91 11.08 -38.81
CA ILE A 71 14.01 10.26 -39.33
C ILE A 71 13.84 8.79 -38.94
N VAL A 72 13.54 8.52 -37.66
CA VAL A 72 13.32 7.17 -37.14
C VAL A 72 12.11 6.52 -37.80
N MET A 73 11.05 7.29 -38.07
CA MET A 73 9.87 6.81 -38.80
C MET A 73 10.22 6.43 -40.25
N PHE A 74 11.06 7.22 -40.92
CA PHE A 74 11.53 6.90 -42.26
C PHE A 74 12.37 5.61 -42.30
N LEU A 75 13.26 5.43 -41.32
CA LEU A 75 14.04 4.20 -41.14
C LEU A 75 13.13 2.98 -40.85
N TYR A 76 12.06 3.18 -40.08
CA TYR A 76 11.03 2.15 -39.87
C TYR A 76 10.33 1.75 -41.17
N LEU A 77 9.94 2.70 -42.02
CA LEU A 77 9.30 2.41 -43.31
C LEU A 77 10.23 1.64 -44.26
N ILE A 78 11.50 2.04 -44.34
CA ILE A 78 12.52 1.36 -45.14
C ILE A 78 12.72 -0.07 -44.66
N SER A 79 12.96 -0.26 -43.36
CA SER A 79 13.17 -1.60 -42.77
C SER A 79 11.95 -2.51 -42.95
N SER A 80 10.74 -1.94 -42.84
CA SER A 80 9.48 -2.66 -43.09
C SER A 80 9.32 -3.08 -44.56
N ALA A 81 9.67 -2.22 -45.51
CA ALA A 81 9.63 -2.53 -46.94
C ALA A 81 10.66 -3.62 -47.32
N PHE A 82 11.90 -3.53 -46.80
CA PHE A 82 12.91 -4.57 -46.99
C PHE A 82 12.53 -5.88 -46.32
N TYR A 83 11.84 -5.84 -45.18
CA TYR A 83 11.32 -7.04 -44.54
C TYR A 83 10.26 -7.72 -45.41
N ILE A 84 9.28 -6.97 -45.95
CA ILE A 84 8.30 -7.47 -46.92
C ILE A 84 9.00 -8.13 -48.13
N LEU A 85 10.02 -7.46 -48.69
CA LEU A 85 10.82 -7.99 -49.80
C LEU A 85 11.52 -9.30 -49.42
N SER A 86 12.09 -9.39 -48.21
CA SER A 86 12.76 -10.60 -47.72
C SER A 86 11.80 -11.79 -47.58
N VAL A 87 10.56 -11.53 -47.14
CA VAL A 87 9.48 -12.53 -47.01
C VAL A 87 9.03 -13.04 -48.40
N LEU A 88 8.97 -12.15 -49.40
CA LEU A 88 8.65 -12.49 -50.79
C LEU A 88 9.78 -13.29 -51.46
N LEU A 89 11.04 -12.84 -51.30
CA LEU A 89 12.25 -13.48 -51.83
C LEU A 89 12.67 -14.75 -51.07
N LYS A 90 11.95 -15.12 -50.01
CA LYS A 90 12.22 -16.30 -49.17
C LYS A 90 13.60 -16.28 -48.49
N LYS A 91 14.17 -15.11 -48.21
CA LYS A 91 15.45 -14.95 -47.48
C LYS A 91 15.18 -14.50 -46.04
N ASN A 92 15.86 -15.10 -45.06
CA ASN A 92 15.73 -14.75 -43.64
C ASN A 92 16.83 -13.76 -43.23
N TRP A 93 16.59 -12.47 -43.43
CA TRP A 93 17.54 -11.41 -43.05
C TRP A 93 17.27 -10.81 -41.66
N HIS A 94 16.35 -11.40 -40.88
CA HIS A 94 15.97 -10.96 -39.52
C HIS A 94 15.61 -9.46 -39.40
N LEU A 95 15.17 -8.85 -40.50
CA LEU A 95 14.84 -7.42 -40.57
C LEU A 95 13.59 -7.04 -39.76
N ASN A 96 12.78 -8.02 -39.33
CA ASN A 96 11.63 -7.79 -38.44
C ASN A 96 12.03 -7.32 -37.03
N ILE A 97 13.22 -7.70 -36.56
CA ILE A 97 13.74 -7.21 -35.27
C ILE A 97 14.16 -5.75 -35.42
N LEU A 98 14.76 -5.41 -36.56
CA LEU A 98 15.22 -4.05 -36.85
C LEU A 98 14.04 -3.08 -37.00
N SER A 99 12.98 -3.47 -37.71
CA SER A 99 11.74 -2.69 -37.81
C SER A 99 11.06 -2.52 -36.44
N LEU A 100 11.05 -3.57 -35.61
CA LEU A 100 10.51 -3.48 -34.24
C LEU A 100 11.28 -2.46 -33.39
N VAL A 101 12.62 -2.48 -33.46
CA VAL A 101 13.47 -1.51 -32.72
C VAL A 101 13.18 -0.09 -33.17
N PHE A 102 13.11 0.18 -34.47
CA PHE A 102 12.77 1.52 -34.97
C PHE A 102 11.33 1.93 -34.61
N ALA A 103 10.38 1.01 -34.58
CA ALA A 103 9.01 1.29 -34.16
C ALA A 103 8.91 1.67 -32.67
N PHE A 104 9.67 0.98 -31.79
CA PHE A 104 9.74 1.33 -30.38
C PHE A 104 10.46 2.65 -30.14
N LEU A 105 11.55 2.91 -30.87
CA LEU A 105 12.25 4.20 -30.81
C LEU A 105 11.34 5.34 -31.27
N PHE A 106 10.57 5.14 -32.34
CA PHE A 106 9.58 6.11 -32.80
C PHE A 106 8.53 6.39 -31.74
N MET A 107 7.93 5.35 -31.14
CA MET A 107 6.96 5.51 -30.06
C MET A 107 7.56 6.28 -28.89
N PHE A 108 8.74 5.89 -28.40
CA PHE A 108 9.34 6.49 -27.21
C PHE A 108 9.71 7.97 -27.42
N ILE A 109 10.26 8.32 -28.58
CA ILE A 109 10.69 9.69 -28.90
C ILE A 109 9.49 10.62 -29.12
N CYS A 110 8.42 10.12 -29.74
CA CYS A 110 7.26 10.93 -30.11
C CYS A 110 6.14 10.97 -29.05
N LEU A 111 6.06 10.00 -28.13
CA LEU A 111 4.93 9.90 -27.18
C LEU A 111 4.86 11.11 -26.24
N GLU A 112 5.99 11.49 -25.64
CA GLU A 112 6.05 12.57 -24.67
C GLU A 112 5.76 13.93 -25.34
N THR A 113 6.35 14.17 -26.51
CA THR A 113 6.18 15.43 -27.26
C THR A 113 4.78 15.58 -27.87
N MET A 114 4.22 14.53 -28.45
CA MET A 114 2.91 14.60 -29.10
C MET A 114 1.74 14.54 -28.12
N SER A 115 1.93 14.02 -26.90
CA SER A 115 0.90 14.03 -25.85
C SER A 115 0.47 15.43 -25.40
N GLN A 116 1.36 16.41 -25.59
CA GLN A 116 1.11 17.81 -25.24
C GLN A 116 0.46 18.61 -26.38
N ILE A 117 0.48 18.07 -27.61
CA ILE A 117 0.08 18.78 -28.84
C ILE A 117 -1.21 18.20 -29.45
N LEU A 118 -1.42 16.90 -29.34
CA LEU A 118 -2.56 16.22 -29.95
C LEU A 118 -3.84 16.39 -29.12
N ASP A 119 -4.91 16.83 -29.77
CA ASP A 119 -6.23 17.00 -29.14
C ASP A 119 -7.02 15.68 -29.02
N ASN A 120 -6.54 14.61 -29.65
CA ASN A 120 -7.27 13.35 -29.79
C ASN A 120 -6.47 12.13 -29.29
N ILE A 121 -7.09 11.38 -28.38
CA ILE A 121 -6.60 10.11 -27.83
C ILE A 121 -6.27 9.10 -28.95
N LEU A 122 -7.02 9.10 -30.05
CA LEU A 122 -6.79 8.19 -31.18
C LEU A 122 -5.44 8.43 -31.86
N GLY A 123 -4.99 9.70 -31.94
CA GLY A 123 -3.67 10.05 -32.48
C GLY A 123 -2.53 9.59 -31.56
N LEU A 124 -2.73 9.68 -30.24
CA LEU A 124 -1.79 9.18 -29.25
C LEU A 124 -1.64 7.65 -29.31
N VAL A 125 -2.76 6.93 -29.46
CA VAL A 125 -2.75 5.47 -29.63
C VAL A 125 -2.12 5.05 -30.97
N ALA A 126 -2.29 5.85 -32.03
CA ALA A 126 -1.71 5.57 -33.34
C ALA A 126 -0.17 5.55 -33.32
N LEU A 127 0.48 6.30 -32.43
CA LEU A 127 1.94 6.26 -32.24
C LEU A 127 2.45 4.89 -31.76
N ALA A 128 1.63 4.15 -31.01
CA ALA A 128 1.96 2.83 -30.49
C ALA A 128 1.63 1.69 -31.47
N GLY A 129 0.77 1.95 -32.47
CA GLY A 129 0.30 0.96 -33.44
C GLY A 129 1.39 0.17 -34.17
N PRO A 130 2.42 0.83 -34.75
CA PRO A 130 3.50 0.14 -35.47
C PRO A 130 4.28 -0.85 -34.59
N ALA A 131 4.65 -0.43 -33.37
CA ALA A 131 5.38 -1.29 -32.44
C ALA A 131 4.53 -2.46 -31.96
N PHE A 132 3.24 -2.21 -31.69
CA PHE A 132 2.29 -3.25 -31.32
C PHE A 132 2.14 -4.29 -32.44
N LEU A 133 1.94 -3.86 -33.69
CA LEU A 133 1.78 -4.78 -34.83
C LEU A 133 3.05 -5.61 -35.09
N CYS A 134 4.23 -5.00 -35.02
CA CYS A 134 5.50 -5.74 -35.14
C CYS A 134 5.72 -6.71 -33.97
N ALA A 135 5.33 -6.36 -32.75
CA ALA A 135 5.43 -7.24 -31.59
C ALA A 135 4.46 -8.42 -31.68
N VAL A 136 3.22 -8.17 -32.10
CA VAL A 136 2.20 -9.20 -32.34
C VAL A 136 2.69 -10.17 -33.41
N GLU A 137 3.28 -9.70 -34.49
CA GLU A 137 3.85 -10.54 -35.54
C GLU A 137 4.96 -11.46 -35.01
N LEU A 138 5.92 -10.91 -34.27
CA LEU A 138 7.04 -11.66 -33.71
C LEU A 138 6.55 -12.72 -32.70
N LEU A 139 5.61 -12.32 -31.83
CA LEU A 139 4.98 -13.22 -30.88
C LEU A 139 4.17 -14.30 -31.59
N PHE A 140 3.45 -13.97 -32.67
CA PHE A 140 2.64 -14.93 -33.41
C PHE A 140 3.50 -15.95 -34.16
N ILE A 141 4.61 -15.52 -34.77
CA ILE A 141 5.58 -16.44 -35.38
C ILE A 141 6.20 -17.36 -34.32
N LYS A 142 6.68 -16.77 -33.21
CA LYS A 142 7.31 -17.53 -32.12
C LYS A 142 6.31 -18.45 -31.44
N MET A 143 5.05 -18.03 -31.33
CA MET A 143 3.95 -18.84 -30.83
C MET A 143 3.68 -19.99 -31.80
N ILE A 144 3.61 -19.79 -33.12
CA ILE A 144 3.47 -20.92 -34.07
C ILE A 144 4.63 -21.92 -33.94
N ASP A 145 5.86 -21.45 -33.72
CA ASP A 145 7.04 -22.31 -33.54
C ASP A 145 7.00 -23.08 -32.21
N VAL A 146 6.71 -22.41 -31.10
CA VAL A 146 6.58 -23.02 -29.76
C VAL A 146 5.33 -23.90 -29.67
N TRP A 147 4.25 -23.53 -30.35
CA TRP A 147 3.01 -24.29 -30.43
C TRP A 147 3.24 -25.61 -31.12
N ASP A 148 4.13 -25.76 -32.11
CA ASP A 148 4.36 -27.07 -32.72
C ASP A 148 5.10 -28.05 -31.78
N GLU A 149 6.11 -27.58 -31.03
CA GLU A 149 6.84 -28.42 -30.05
C GLU A 149 5.97 -28.74 -28.83
N SER A 150 5.25 -27.74 -28.32
CA SER A 150 4.35 -27.92 -27.19
C SER A 150 3.07 -28.68 -27.58
N LEU A 151 2.53 -28.52 -28.78
CA LEU A 151 1.33 -29.24 -29.24
C LEU A 151 1.65 -30.66 -29.68
N LYS A 152 2.86 -30.99 -30.16
CA LYS A 152 3.22 -32.42 -30.34
C LYS A 152 3.37 -33.13 -29.00
N ALA A 153 4.09 -32.52 -28.05
CA ALA A 153 4.22 -33.07 -26.70
C ALA A 153 2.87 -33.08 -25.93
N ALA A 154 2.03 -32.05 -26.13
CA ALA A 154 0.71 -31.94 -25.53
C ALA A 154 -0.34 -32.80 -26.25
N ASN A 155 -0.29 -33.02 -27.56
CA ASN A 155 -1.22 -33.90 -28.27
C ASN A 155 -0.87 -35.36 -28.02
N GLU A 156 0.40 -35.75 -27.96
CA GLU A 156 0.76 -37.12 -27.58
C GLU A 156 0.37 -37.42 -26.12
N SER A 157 0.53 -36.44 -25.22
CA SER A 157 0.09 -36.59 -23.82
C SER A 157 -1.43 -36.49 -23.68
N MET A 158 -2.11 -35.56 -24.37
CA MET A 158 -3.57 -35.44 -24.40
C MET A 158 -4.23 -36.61 -25.08
N GLU A 159 -3.72 -37.16 -26.19
CA GLU A 159 -4.30 -38.33 -26.85
C GLU A 159 -4.14 -39.58 -25.97
N LYS A 160 -2.99 -39.75 -25.30
CA LYS A 160 -2.81 -40.81 -24.29
C LYS A 160 -3.75 -40.60 -23.11
N GLU A 161 -3.98 -39.35 -22.69
CA GLU A 161 -4.87 -39.00 -21.60
C GLU A 161 -6.35 -39.08 -21.99
N GLN A 162 -6.70 -38.76 -23.24
CA GLN A 162 -8.05 -38.87 -23.82
C GLN A 162 -8.39 -40.33 -24.06
N ARG A 163 -7.50 -41.13 -24.65
CA ARG A 163 -7.68 -42.60 -24.76
C ARG A 163 -7.83 -43.23 -23.38
N ARG A 164 -7.01 -42.85 -22.38
CA ARG A 164 -7.21 -43.27 -20.98
C ARG A 164 -8.54 -42.79 -20.39
N LYS A 165 -8.94 -41.55 -20.62
CA LYS A 165 -10.21 -40.97 -20.13
C LYS A 165 -11.42 -41.60 -20.83
N GLU A 166 -11.30 -41.99 -22.09
CA GLU A 166 -12.33 -42.69 -22.88
C GLU A 166 -12.44 -44.16 -22.49
N GLU A 167 -11.31 -44.84 -22.27
CA GLU A 167 -11.28 -46.17 -21.66
C GLU A 167 -11.83 -46.16 -20.23
N GLU A 168 -11.46 -45.19 -19.39
CA GLU A 168 -12.04 -44.98 -18.06
C GLU A 168 -13.54 -44.71 -18.16
N LYS A 169 -13.99 -43.87 -19.09
CA LYS A 169 -15.42 -43.59 -19.34
C LYS A 169 -16.15 -44.86 -19.75
N ARG A 170 -15.57 -45.70 -20.63
CA ARG A 170 -16.15 -46.99 -21.06
C ARG A 170 -16.19 -48.01 -19.93
N ARG A 171 -15.11 -48.16 -19.16
CA ARG A 171 -15.00 -49.12 -18.03
C ARG A 171 -15.85 -48.74 -16.81
N LEU A 172 -16.10 -47.45 -16.59
CA LEU A 172 -16.87 -46.92 -15.44
C LEU A 172 -18.29 -46.44 -15.85
N TYR A 173 -18.75 -46.74 -17.06
CA TYR A 173 -20.07 -46.35 -17.52
C TYR A 173 -21.15 -47.22 -16.85
N PHE A 174 -21.76 -46.66 -15.81
CA PHE A 174 -22.95 -47.24 -15.18
C PHE A 174 -24.19 -46.38 -15.50
N PRO A 175 -25.17 -46.89 -16.26
CA PRO A 175 -26.40 -46.18 -16.57
C PRO A 175 -27.39 -46.34 -15.42
N GLY A 176 -27.31 -45.47 -14.41
CA GLY A 176 -28.27 -45.46 -13.30
C GLY A 176 -28.09 -44.27 -12.36
N LYS A 177 -29.14 -43.90 -11.62
CA LYS A 177 -29.04 -42.97 -10.47
C LYS A 177 -28.42 -43.73 -9.29
N TYR A 178 -27.65 -43.04 -8.45
CA TYR A 178 -27.18 -43.65 -7.21
C TYR A 178 -28.36 -43.97 -6.30
N PRO A 179 -28.34 -45.10 -5.60
CA PRO A 179 -29.45 -45.50 -4.73
C PRO A 179 -29.46 -44.64 -3.46
N LYS A 180 -30.58 -44.64 -2.71
CA LYS A 180 -30.78 -43.73 -1.57
C LYS A 180 -29.71 -43.93 -0.47
N GLU A 181 -29.16 -45.13 -0.34
CA GLU A 181 -28.10 -45.46 0.63
C GLU A 181 -26.82 -44.67 0.36
N PHE A 182 -26.50 -44.38 -0.91
CA PHE A 182 -25.33 -43.57 -1.27
C PHE A 182 -25.42 -42.16 -0.70
N TYR A 183 -26.59 -41.52 -0.85
CA TYR A 183 -26.86 -40.19 -0.30
C TYR A 183 -26.86 -40.21 1.25
N ARG A 184 -27.33 -41.31 1.85
CA ARG A 184 -27.30 -41.50 3.29
C ARG A 184 -25.88 -41.68 3.83
N ILE A 185 -25.02 -42.40 3.11
CA ILE A 185 -23.60 -42.59 3.45
C ILE A 185 -22.82 -41.29 3.30
N THR A 186 -23.01 -40.57 2.19
CA THR A 186 -22.37 -39.25 1.98
C THR A 186 -22.82 -38.24 3.03
N TRP A 187 -24.10 -38.21 3.40
CA TRP A 187 -24.58 -37.38 4.52
C TRP A 187 -23.97 -37.77 5.87
N LYS A 188 -23.84 -39.08 6.16
CA LYS A 188 -23.18 -39.56 7.38
C LYS A 188 -21.70 -39.19 7.40
N ASN A 189 -20.99 -39.30 6.28
CA ASN A 189 -19.59 -38.88 6.17
C ASN A 189 -19.45 -37.37 6.35
N PHE A 190 -20.29 -36.57 5.69
CA PHE A 190 -20.32 -35.13 5.89
C PHE A 190 -20.52 -34.78 7.38
N LYS A 191 -21.47 -35.45 8.06
CA LYS A 191 -21.72 -35.26 9.49
C LYS A 191 -20.54 -35.68 10.37
N TYR A 192 -19.82 -36.74 10.01
CA TYR A 192 -18.65 -37.19 10.75
C TYR A 192 -17.48 -36.21 10.59
N ASP A 193 -17.27 -35.73 9.37
CA ASP A 193 -16.23 -34.78 9.01
C ASP A 193 -16.57 -33.33 9.42
N LEU A 194 -17.78 -33.05 9.96
CA LEU A 194 -18.19 -31.72 10.46
C LEU A 194 -17.16 -31.08 11.38
N ARG A 195 -16.47 -31.86 12.22
CA ARG A 195 -15.39 -31.36 13.09
C ARG A 195 -14.23 -30.73 12.33
N GLU A 196 -14.04 -31.14 11.09
CA GLU A 196 -13.02 -30.68 10.16
C GLU A 196 -13.52 -29.45 9.38
N TYR A 197 -14.81 -29.45 9.00
CA TYR A 197 -15.51 -28.30 8.42
C TYR A 197 -15.62 -27.10 9.37
N VAL A 198 -15.68 -27.33 10.69
CA VAL A 198 -15.72 -26.25 11.70
C VAL A 198 -14.54 -25.30 11.56
N LEU A 199 -13.37 -25.75 11.11
CA LEU A 199 -12.22 -24.87 10.85
C LEU A 199 -12.43 -24.00 9.61
N LEU A 200 -12.92 -24.58 8.51
CA LEU A 200 -13.24 -23.84 7.30
C LEU A 200 -14.35 -22.81 7.56
N LEU A 201 -15.42 -23.23 8.20
CA LEU A 201 -16.57 -22.39 8.55
C LEU A 201 -16.20 -21.31 9.57
N GLY A 202 -15.45 -21.66 10.62
CA GLY A 202 -14.98 -20.71 11.62
C GLY A 202 -14.13 -19.60 11.02
N CYS A 203 -13.07 -19.96 10.27
CA CYS A 203 -12.21 -18.96 9.66
C CYS A 203 -12.91 -18.11 8.59
N SER A 204 -13.74 -18.72 7.73
CA SER A 204 -14.51 -17.97 6.73
C SER A 204 -15.54 -17.04 7.39
N SER A 205 -16.16 -17.44 8.51
CA SER A 205 -17.05 -16.58 9.28
C SER A 205 -16.30 -15.38 9.89
N VAL A 206 -15.08 -15.57 10.39
CA VAL A 206 -14.23 -14.46 10.88
C VAL A 206 -13.89 -13.49 9.74
N ILE A 207 -13.48 -14.01 8.58
CA ILE A 207 -13.21 -13.16 7.39
C ILE A 207 -14.46 -12.37 7.01
N ALA A 208 -15.63 -13.02 7.00
CA ALA A 208 -16.91 -12.38 6.68
C ALA A 208 -17.28 -11.30 7.70
N THR A 209 -17.10 -11.57 9.00
CA THR A 209 -17.34 -10.63 10.11
C THR A 209 -16.50 -9.37 9.96
N VAL A 210 -15.20 -9.57 9.71
CA VAL A 210 -14.23 -8.49 9.56
C VAL A 210 -14.53 -7.66 8.32
N SER A 211 -14.76 -8.32 7.19
CA SER A 211 -15.09 -7.65 5.93
C SER A 211 -16.37 -6.81 6.07
N PHE A 212 -17.41 -7.38 6.70
CA PHE A 212 -18.65 -6.68 6.99
C PHE A 212 -18.40 -5.46 7.87
N SER A 213 -17.69 -5.61 8.98
CA SER A 213 -17.41 -4.51 9.91
C SER A 213 -16.59 -3.39 9.26
N GLY A 214 -15.61 -3.72 8.41
CA GLY A 214 -14.81 -2.72 7.69
C GLY A 214 -15.66 -1.91 6.69
N ILE A 215 -16.55 -2.58 5.95
CA ILE A 215 -17.46 -1.93 5.00
C ILE A 215 -18.53 -1.10 5.72
N ALA A 216 -19.06 -1.59 6.85
CA ALA A 216 -20.00 -0.85 7.66
C ALA A 216 -19.38 0.42 8.25
N CYS A 217 -18.15 0.33 8.76
CA CYS A 217 -17.37 1.48 9.19
C CYS A 217 -17.11 2.48 8.06
N TYR A 218 -16.89 2.01 6.82
CA TYR A 218 -16.79 2.91 5.66
C TYR A 218 -18.07 3.70 5.42
N GLN A 219 -19.22 3.00 5.36
CA GLN A 219 -20.50 3.63 5.03
C GLN A 219 -21.00 4.58 6.10
N MET A 220 -20.76 4.28 7.38
CA MET A 220 -21.11 5.19 8.48
C MET A 220 -20.40 6.55 8.37
N MET A 221 -19.37 6.67 7.55
CA MET A 221 -18.50 7.84 7.50
C MET A 221 -18.54 8.63 6.20
N THR A 222 -19.02 8.04 5.11
CA THR A 222 -19.10 8.70 3.80
C THR A 222 -19.98 9.95 3.81
N ASN A 223 -20.94 10.07 4.72
CA ASN A 223 -21.85 11.23 4.83
C ASN A 223 -21.41 12.29 5.86
N ILE A 224 -20.38 12.02 6.67
CA ILE A 224 -19.92 12.95 7.73
C ILE A 224 -18.92 13.99 7.19
N HIS A 225 -18.38 13.82 5.98
CA HIS A 225 -17.41 14.76 5.39
C HIS A 225 -17.96 15.44 4.12
N ARG A 226 -17.85 16.78 4.07
CA ARG A 226 -18.07 17.56 2.85
C ARG A 226 -16.91 17.30 1.88
N THR A 227 -17.25 16.72 0.72
CA THR A 227 -16.60 16.91 -0.59
C THR A 227 -15.11 17.27 -0.56
N GLU A 228 -14.25 16.32 -0.21
CA GLU A 228 -12.87 16.32 -0.66
C GLU A 228 -12.71 15.17 -1.68
N ASN A 229 -12.16 15.49 -2.85
CA ASN A 229 -11.94 14.51 -3.91
C ASN A 229 -11.03 13.38 -3.40
N PHE A 230 -11.67 12.24 -3.18
CA PHE A 230 -11.14 11.00 -2.59
C PHE A 230 -9.86 10.45 -3.26
N LEU A 231 -9.53 10.90 -4.46
CA LEU A 231 -8.35 10.46 -5.22
C LEU A 231 -7.06 11.25 -4.92
N ILE A 232 -7.14 12.44 -4.29
CA ILE A 232 -5.96 13.31 -4.09
C ILE A 232 -5.79 13.81 -2.63
N GLY A 233 -6.85 13.87 -1.81
CA GLY A 233 -6.77 14.49 -0.47
C GLY A 233 -6.58 13.53 0.71
N GLN A 234 -5.78 13.92 1.70
CA GLN A 234 -5.54 13.15 2.92
C GLN A 234 -6.77 13.18 3.83
N GLY A 235 -7.26 12.01 4.25
CA GLY A 235 -8.40 11.95 5.15
C GLY A 235 -8.76 10.56 5.64
N LEU A 236 -9.86 10.50 6.37
CA LEU A 236 -10.38 9.33 7.07
C LEU A 236 -10.66 8.13 6.13
N GLY A 237 -11.03 8.42 4.88
CA GLY A 237 -11.17 7.41 3.81
C GLY A 237 -9.84 6.72 3.46
N ARG A 238 -8.71 7.44 3.47
CA ARG A 238 -7.37 6.87 3.20
C ARG A 238 -6.89 5.98 4.34
N ILE A 239 -7.20 6.34 5.59
CA ILE A 239 -6.88 5.52 6.77
C ILE A 239 -7.61 4.18 6.68
N LEU A 240 -8.89 4.20 6.32
CA LEU A 240 -9.67 2.98 6.13
C LEU A 240 -9.20 2.17 4.93
N TRP A 241 -8.91 2.80 3.79
CA TRP A 241 -8.42 2.12 2.59
C TRP A 241 -7.05 1.47 2.79
N ASN A 242 -6.12 2.17 3.44
CA ASN A 242 -4.80 1.64 3.79
C ASN A 242 -4.89 0.43 4.73
N ALA A 243 -5.94 0.34 5.53
CA ALA A 243 -6.19 -0.80 6.42
C ALA A 243 -6.92 -1.97 5.74
N MET A 244 -7.86 -1.68 4.83
CA MET A 244 -8.64 -2.71 4.13
C MET A 244 -7.78 -3.56 3.20
N ILE A 245 -6.75 -2.98 2.57
CA ILE A 245 -5.85 -3.71 1.65
C ILE A 245 -5.09 -4.84 2.39
N PRO A 246 -4.34 -4.59 3.48
CA PRO A 246 -3.67 -5.64 4.26
C PRO A 246 -4.63 -6.72 4.79
N ILE A 247 -5.80 -6.32 5.29
CA ILE A 247 -6.80 -7.26 5.81
C ILE A 247 -7.26 -8.20 4.69
N THR A 248 -7.57 -7.67 3.51
CA THR A 248 -8.03 -8.45 2.36
C THR A 248 -6.96 -9.42 1.88
N ILE A 249 -5.70 -8.98 1.80
CA ILE A 249 -4.57 -9.85 1.43
C ILE A 249 -4.39 -10.96 2.47
N CYS A 250 -4.42 -10.65 3.76
CA CYS A 250 -4.30 -11.65 4.83
C CYS A 250 -5.45 -12.65 4.79
N ALA A 251 -6.68 -12.17 4.61
CA ALA A 251 -7.88 -12.99 4.47
C ALA A 251 -7.78 -13.91 3.24
N MET A 252 -7.33 -13.40 2.10
CA MET A 252 -7.14 -14.18 0.88
C MET A 252 -6.07 -15.26 1.06
N CYS A 253 -4.90 -14.94 1.61
CA CYS A 253 -3.85 -15.92 1.88
C CYS A 253 -4.31 -17.00 2.86
N LEU A 254 -5.02 -16.61 3.93
CA LEU A 254 -5.59 -17.54 4.91
C LEU A 254 -6.63 -18.45 4.23
N MET A 255 -7.51 -17.88 3.40
CA MET A 255 -8.56 -18.63 2.70
C MET A 255 -7.99 -19.64 1.70
N VAL A 256 -7.01 -19.23 0.89
CA VAL A 256 -6.30 -20.13 -0.04
C VAL A 256 -5.72 -21.32 0.73
N TYR A 257 -5.04 -21.04 1.85
CA TYR A 257 -4.37 -22.08 2.61
C TYR A 257 -5.35 -23.01 3.34
N ILE A 258 -6.46 -22.49 3.89
CA ILE A 258 -7.55 -23.31 4.42
C ILE A 258 -8.14 -24.19 3.33
N MET A 259 -8.39 -23.63 2.14
CA MET A 259 -8.94 -24.38 1.02
C MET A 259 -8.01 -25.53 0.62
N ILE A 260 -6.70 -25.30 0.57
CA ILE A 260 -5.71 -26.34 0.31
C ILE A 260 -5.76 -27.44 1.37
N PHE A 261 -5.77 -27.07 2.66
CA PHE A 261 -5.84 -28.04 3.75
C PHE A 261 -7.14 -28.86 3.72
N TYR A 262 -8.26 -28.20 3.46
CA TYR A 262 -9.56 -28.82 3.31
C TYR A 262 -9.56 -29.84 2.17
N LEU A 263 -9.09 -29.43 0.98
CA LEU A 263 -9.00 -30.29 -0.19
C LEU A 263 -8.08 -31.49 0.05
N GLN A 264 -6.95 -31.31 0.73
CA GLN A 264 -6.04 -32.41 1.09
C GLN A 264 -6.74 -33.47 1.95
N ARG A 265 -7.52 -33.04 2.94
CA ARG A 265 -8.22 -33.94 3.86
C ARG A 265 -9.43 -34.59 3.21
N TRP A 266 -10.21 -33.82 2.44
CA TRP A 266 -11.30 -34.32 1.62
C TRP A 266 -10.82 -35.42 0.68
N MET A 267 -9.66 -35.24 0.04
CA MET A 267 -9.08 -36.27 -0.82
C MET A 267 -8.75 -37.57 -0.07
N GLU A 268 -8.28 -37.52 1.19
CA GLU A 268 -8.04 -38.73 1.98
C GLU A 268 -9.35 -39.51 2.22
N SER A 269 -10.40 -38.85 2.70
CA SER A 269 -11.71 -39.48 2.97
C SER A 269 -12.39 -39.99 1.69
N TYR A 270 -12.34 -39.21 0.60
CA TYR A 270 -13.03 -39.53 -0.65
C TYR A 270 -12.22 -40.39 -1.63
N SER A 271 -10.93 -40.64 -1.35
CA SER A 271 -10.12 -41.63 -2.08
C SER A 271 -10.73 -43.03 -2.02
N LEU A 272 -11.35 -43.38 -0.88
CA LEU A 272 -12.07 -44.65 -0.68
C LEU A 272 -13.26 -44.78 -1.63
N PHE A 273 -14.01 -43.70 -1.84
CA PHE A 273 -15.11 -43.69 -2.79
C PHE A 273 -14.65 -43.84 -4.24
N ARG A 274 -13.48 -43.30 -4.57
CA ARG A 274 -12.86 -43.51 -5.88
C ARG A 274 -12.41 -44.96 -6.07
N THR A 275 -11.86 -45.62 -5.03
CA THR A 275 -11.55 -47.07 -5.08
C THR A 275 -12.80 -47.94 -5.19
N LEU A 276 -13.93 -47.50 -4.63
CA LEU A 276 -15.23 -48.17 -4.75
C LEU A 276 -15.93 -47.93 -6.11
N GLY A 277 -15.30 -47.20 -7.04
CA GLY A 277 -15.82 -47.01 -8.40
C GLY A 277 -16.83 -45.88 -8.57
N ILE A 278 -16.93 -44.93 -7.62
CA ILE A 278 -17.84 -43.78 -7.76
C ILE A 278 -17.37 -42.82 -8.86
N ARG A 279 -18.32 -42.28 -9.63
CA ARG A 279 -18.07 -41.39 -10.78
C ARG A 279 -17.36 -40.12 -10.32
N LYS A 280 -16.29 -39.72 -11.03
CA LYS A 280 -15.56 -38.46 -10.81
C LYS A 280 -16.51 -37.25 -10.78
N LYS A 281 -17.49 -37.18 -11.69
CA LYS A 281 -18.50 -36.09 -11.71
C LYS A 281 -19.36 -36.03 -10.44
N ALA A 282 -19.71 -37.17 -9.85
CA ALA A 282 -20.48 -37.23 -8.62
C ALA A 282 -19.65 -36.75 -7.42
N LEU A 283 -18.36 -37.10 -7.37
CA LEU A 283 -17.44 -36.62 -6.35
C LEU A 283 -17.24 -35.10 -6.41
N TYR A 284 -17.03 -34.54 -7.61
CA TYR A 284 -16.89 -33.09 -7.78
C TYR A 284 -18.19 -32.32 -7.46
N THR A 285 -19.36 -32.89 -7.74
CA THR A 285 -20.65 -32.24 -7.38
C THR A 285 -20.88 -32.25 -5.87
N ILE A 286 -20.52 -33.33 -5.16
CA ILE A 286 -20.53 -33.36 -3.70
C ILE A 286 -19.57 -32.31 -3.13
N LEU A 287 -18.32 -32.26 -3.62
CA LEU A 287 -17.34 -31.25 -3.19
C LEU A 287 -17.86 -29.82 -3.38
N LEU A 288 -18.46 -29.53 -4.54
CA LEU A 288 -19.02 -28.22 -4.84
C LEU A 288 -20.18 -27.87 -3.91
N LEU A 289 -21.09 -28.82 -3.62
CA LEU A 289 -22.18 -28.63 -2.67
C LEU A 289 -21.68 -28.39 -1.25
N GLU A 290 -20.65 -29.11 -0.81
CA GLU A 290 -20.04 -28.93 0.52
C GLU A 290 -19.39 -27.55 0.68
N ILE A 291 -18.62 -27.10 -0.32
CA ILE A 291 -18.01 -25.76 -0.32
C ILE A 291 -19.08 -24.67 -0.36
N LEU A 292 -20.12 -24.85 -1.19
CA LEU A 292 -21.23 -23.90 -1.30
C LEU A 292 -22.04 -23.82 0.01
N PHE A 293 -22.27 -24.95 0.68
CA PHE A 293 -22.89 -24.97 1.99
C PHE A 293 -22.05 -24.23 3.04
N CYS A 294 -20.74 -24.47 3.06
CA CYS A 294 -19.82 -23.76 3.97
C CYS A 294 -19.78 -22.26 3.68
N PHE A 295 -19.81 -21.86 2.41
CA PHE A 295 -19.86 -20.46 1.98
C PHE A 295 -21.14 -19.77 2.46
N LEU A 296 -22.31 -20.37 2.24
CA LEU A 296 -23.58 -19.79 2.68
C LEU A 296 -23.65 -19.67 4.21
N CYS A 297 -23.25 -20.72 4.93
CA CYS A 297 -23.25 -20.69 6.40
C CYS A 297 -22.27 -19.65 6.95
N SER A 298 -21.10 -19.48 6.33
CA SER A 298 -20.10 -18.52 6.81
C SER A 298 -20.50 -17.07 6.54
N VAL A 299 -21.14 -16.80 5.40
CA VAL A 299 -21.74 -15.49 5.10
C VAL A 299 -22.83 -15.15 6.13
N LEU A 300 -23.75 -16.07 6.39
CA LEU A 300 -24.81 -15.87 7.38
C LEU A 300 -24.25 -15.63 8.80
N CYS A 301 -23.33 -16.49 9.24
CA CYS A 301 -22.67 -16.33 10.54
C CYS A 301 -21.92 -14.99 10.62
N GLY A 302 -21.22 -14.62 9.55
CA GLY A 302 -20.48 -13.35 9.44
C GLY A 302 -21.37 -12.12 9.46
N MET A 303 -22.57 -12.18 8.87
CA MET A 303 -23.56 -11.10 8.95
C MET A 303 -24.07 -10.90 10.37
N VAL A 304 -24.44 -11.98 11.06
CA VAL A 304 -24.96 -11.92 12.44
C VAL A 304 -23.89 -11.40 13.40
N THR A 305 -22.71 -12.02 13.37
CA THR A 305 -21.59 -11.60 14.25
C THR A 305 -21.04 -10.22 13.86
N GLY A 306 -21.03 -9.88 12.58
CA GLY A 306 -20.64 -8.57 12.07
C GLY A 306 -21.56 -7.46 12.56
N ASN A 307 -22.87 -7.67 12.57
CA ASN A 307 -23.83 -6.71 13.12
C ASN A 307 -23.62 -6.47 14.62
N ILE A 308 -23.40 -7.54 15.40
CA ILE A 308 -23.09 -7.43 16.83
C ILE A 308 -21.83 -6.59 17.03
N LEU A 309 -20.79 -6.84 16.21
CA LEU A 309 -19.55 -6.09 16.26
C LEU A 309 -19.77 -4.60 15.91
N VAL A 310 -20.54 -4.30 14.87
CA VAL A 310 -20.84 -2.91 14.46
C VAL A 310 -21.65 -2.18 15.54
N ILE A 311 -22.59 -2.83 16.21
CA ILE A 311 -23.33 -2.24 17.33
C ILE A 311 -22.39 -1.90 18.49
N LEU A 312 -21.48 -2.82 18.84
CA LEU A 312 -20.42 -2.57 19.83
C LEU A 312 -19.52 -1.39 19.43
N LEU A 313 -19.11 -1.32 18.17
CA LEU A 313 -18.32 -0.21 17.65
C LEU A 313 -19.10 1.12 17.73
N LYS A 314 -20.39 1.13 17.39
CA LYS A 314 -21.26 2.31 17.49
C LYS A 314 -21.41 2.78 18.94
N GLN A 315 -21.56 1.86 19.90
CA GLN A 315 -21.58 2.18 21.32
C GLN A 315 -20.25 2.80 21.79
N LEU A 316 -19.12 2.24 21.38
CA LEU A 316 -17.79 2.80 21.66
C LEU A 316 -17.63 4.21 21.08
N MET A 317 -18.11 4.44 19.85
CA MET A 317 -18.08 5.76 19.23
C MET A 317 -18.97 6.76 19.98
N HIS A 318 -20.20 6.39 20.34
CA HIS A 318 -21.10 7.27 21.09
C HIS A 318 -20.54 7.66 22.46
N HIS A 319 -19.90 6.73 23.16
CA HIS A 319 -19.30 7.01 24.47
C HIS A 319 -18.18 8.06 24.39
N VAL A 320 -17.46 8.14 23.27
CA VAL A 320 -16.29 9.03 23.11
C VAL A 320 -16.62 10.34 22.37
N LEU A 321 -17.54 10.32 21.40
CA LEU A 321 -17.94 11.49 20.60
C LEU A 321 -19.10 12.30 21.20
N GLY A 322 -19.82 11.74 22.18
CA GLY A 322 -21.02 12.34 22.76
C GLY A 322 -22.29 12.04 21.97
N THR A 323 -23.45 12.32 22.56
CA THR A 323 -24.79 11.94 22.06
C THR A 323 -25.29 12.73 20.85
N HIS A 324 -24.52 13.72 20.35
CA HIS A 324 -24.95 14.63 19.28
C HIS A 324 -24.66 14.13 17.85
N VAL A 325 -24.07 12.94 17.67
CA VAL A 325 -23.76 12.39 16.34
C VAL A 325 -24.76 11.29 15.99
N MET A 326 -25.67 11.56 15.05
CA MET A 326 -26.57 10.55 14.49
C MET A 326 -25.80 9.64 13.54
N LEU A 327 -25.17 8.57 14.07
CA LEU A 327 -24.54 7.53 13.25
C LEU A 327 -25.63 6.77 12.48
N GLU A 328 -25.57 6.83 11.15
CA GLU A 328 -26.55 6.23 10.25
C GLU A 328 -26.57 4.68 10.38
N ASN A 329 -27.73 4.07 10.12
CA ASN A 329 -27.88 2.62 10.20
C ASN A 329 -27.26 1.93 8.99
N VAL A 330 -26.89 0.66 9.18
CA VAL A 330 -26.30 -0.17 8.13
C VAL A 330 -27.29 -0.35 6.97
N THR A 331 -26.94 0.14 5.78
CA THR A 331 -27.79 0.05 4.57
C THR A 331 -27.69 -1.32 3.91
N GLY A 332 -28.74 -1.79 3.21
CA GLY A 332 -28.72 -3.03 2.41
C GLY A 332 -27.54 -3.16 1.44
N LYS A 333 -26.96 -2.04 0.99
CA LYS A 333 -25.74 -1.98 0.17
C LYS A 333 -24.52 -2.63 0.86
N THR A 334 -24.38 -2.54 2.18
CA THR A 334 -23.28 -3.22 2.92
C THR A 334 -23.31 -4.73 2.77
N TYR A 335 -24.48 -5.33 2.92
CA TYR A 335 -24.69 -6.78 2.86
C TYR A 335 -24.40 -7.30 1.44
N LEU A 336 -24.84 -6.55 0.41
CA LEU A 336 -24.52 -6.87 -0.98
C LEU A 336 -23.01 -6.80 -1.24
N LEU A 337 -22.35 -5.72 -0.82
CA LEU A 337 -20.90 -5.54 -1.04
C LEU A 337 -20.09 -6.64 -0.33
N MET A 338 -20.46 -6.97 0.92
CA MET A 338 -19.82 -8.04 1.69
C MET A 338 -19.99 -9.40 1.00
N PHE A 339 -21.19 -9.71 0.49
CA PHE A 339 -21.43 -10.93 -0.27
C PHE A 339 -20.51 -11.01 -1.50
N LEU A 340 -20.38 -9.93 -2.27
CA LEU A 340 -19.48 -9.88 -3.44
C LEU A 340 -18.00 -10.07 -3.05
N VAL A 341 -17.54 -9.45 -1.97
CA VAL A 341 -16.17 -9.64 -1.45
C VAL A 341 -15.93 -11.10 -1.06
N MET A 342 -16.89 -11.73 -0.38
CA MET A 342 -16.77 -13.15 -0.01
C MET A 342 -16.78 -14.08 -1.22
N VAL A 343 -17.61 -13.82 -2.24
CA VAL A 343 -17.58 -14.55 -3.51
C VAL A 343 -16.20 -14.42 -4.16
N PHE A 344 -15.67 -13.20 -4.24
CA PHE A 344 -14.34 -12.96 -4.80
C PHE A 344 -13.24 -13.73 -4.05
N VAL A 345 -13.22 -13.68 -2.71
CA VAL A 345 -12.25 -14.38 -1.87
C VAL A 345 -12.33 -15.90 -2.05
N TYR A 346 -13.53 -16.48 -2.12
CA TYR A 346 -13.71 -17.91 -2.35
C TYR A 346 -13.32 -18.33 -3.77
N VAL A 347 -13.70 -17.57 -4.80
CA VAL A 347 -13.32 -17.86 -6.19
C VAL A 347 -11.80 -17.80 -6.35
N ALA A 348 -11.16 -16.77 -5.80
CA ALA A 348 -9.72 -16.64 -5.84
C ALA A 348 -9.00 -17.78 -5.08
N ALA A 349 -9.56 -18.20 -3.93
CA ALA A 349 -9.04 -19.36 -3.18
C ALA A 349 -9.18 -20.67 -3.95
N ILE A 350 -10.34 -20.92 -4.59
CA ILE A 350 -10.57 -22.09 -5.43
C ILE A 350 -9.60 -22.09 -6.62
N MET A 351 -9.45 -20.94 -7.29
CA MET A 351 -8.55 -20.78 -8.43
C MET A 351 -7.09 -21.06 -8.05
N ALA A 352 -6.61 -20.51 -6.93
CA ALA A 352 -5.26 -20.78 -6.42
C ALA A 352 -5.07 -22.25 -6.00
N SER A 353 -6.13 -22.93 -5.57
CA SER A 353 -6.10 -24.36 -5.20
C SER A 353 -6.32 -25.32 -6.37
N ARG A 354 -6.61 -24.81 -7.58
CA ARG A 354 -6.93 -25.62 -8.76
C ARG A 354 -5.75 -26.48 -9.20
N ASP A 355 -4.53 -25.94 -9.16
CA ASP A 355 -3.33 -26.66 -9.60
C ASP A 355 -3.09 -27.89 -8.72
N ILE A 356 -3.39 -27.78 -7.42
CA ILE A 356 -3.37 -28.91 -6.47
C ILE A 356 -4.47 -29.91 -6.82
N LEU A 357 -5.69 -29.48 -7.14
CA LEU A 357 -6.76 -30.40 -7.60
C LEU A 357 -6.38 -31.14 -8.90
N GLN A 358 -5.59 -30.53 -9.78
CA GLN A 358 -5.17 -31.11 -11.05
C GLN A 358 -3.98 -32.06 -10.91
N GLU A 359 -2.94 -31.70 -10.14
CA GLU A 359 -1.77 -32.56 -9.89
C GLU A 359 -2.14 -33.90 -9.23
N PHE A 360 -3.23 -33.94 -8.46
CA PHE A 360 -3.71 -35.16 -7.80
C PHE A 360 -4.51 -36.09 -8.73
N ASN A 361 -4.90 -35.67 -9.94
CA ASN A 361 -5.57 -36.56 -10.90
C ASN A 361 -4.61 -37.64 -11.48
N LEU A 362 -3.30 -37.48 -11.30
CA LEU A 362 -2.26 -38.38 -11.84
C LEU A 362 -1.52 -39.13 -10.71
N ASN A 363 -2.05 -40.31 -10.34
CA ASN A 363 -1.28 -41.48 -9.89
C ASN A 363 -0.31 -41.42 -8.69
N TYR A 364 -0.36 -40.54 -7.67
CA TYR A 364 0.72 -40.55 -6.65
C TYR A 364 0.26 -40.34 -5.19
N LEU A 365 -0.53 -41.27 -4.64
CA LEU A 365 -0.67 -41.44 -3.17
C LEU A 365 0.31 -42.47 -2.58
N SER A 366 0.81 -43.43 -3.38
CA SER A 366 1.77 -44.44 -2.91
C SER A 366 3.23 -43.98 -2.92
N ASN A 367 3.57 -42.93 -3.69
CA ASN A 367 4.96 -42.57 -3.96
C ASN A 367 5.36 -41.16 -3.50
N ARG A 368 4.65 -40.58 -2.51
CA ARG A 368 5.26 -39.50 -1.71
C ARG A 368 6.35 -40.11 -0.81
N ARG A 369 7.44 -40.61 -1.41
CA ARG A 369 8.74 -40.58 -0.73
C ARG A 369 8.98 -39.12 -0.44
N ILE A 370 8.88 -38.77 0.83
CA ILE A 370 9.17 -37.46 1.40
C ILE A 370 10.45 -36.95 0.74
N GLN A 371 10.32 -36.03 -0.22
CA GLN A 371 11.47 -35.47 -0.91
C GLN A 371 12.21 -34.63 0.14
N ARG A 372 13.37 -35.10 0.60
CA ARG A 372 14.21 -34.37 1.57
C ARG A 372 14.48 -32.98 1.01
N GLU A 373 14.00 -31.94 1.70
CA GLU A 373 14.34 -30.56 1.39
C GLU A 373 15.73 -30.27 1.97
N LYS A 374 16.77 -30.53 1.19
CA LYS A 374 18.15 -30.30 1.63
C LYS A 374 18.37 -28.81 1.97
N PRO A 375 19.11 -28.50 3.05
CA PRO A 375 19.50 -27.12 3.33
C PRO A 375 20.41 -26.60 2.19
N PRO A 376 20.43 -25.28 1.94
CA PRO A 376 21.33 -24.69 0.95
C PRO A 376 22.80 -24.96 1.31
N GLU A 377 23.64 -25.29 0.32
CA GLU A 377 25.03 -25.71 0.57
C GLU A 377 26.08 -24.68 0.14
N LYS A 378 25.80 -23.87 -0.90
CA LYS A 378 26.75 -22.90 -1.50
C LYS A 378 26.39 -21.46 -1.16
N GLY A 379 27.43 -20.61 -1.02
CA GLY A 379 27.27 -19.16 -0.84
C GLY A 379 26.64 -18.72 0.48
N LEU A 380 26.68 -19.58 1.52
CA LEU A 380 25.98 -19.35 2.79
C LEU A 380 26.39 -18.04 3.49
N LYS A 381 27.69 -17.83 3.71
CA LYS A 381 28.19 -16.63 4.41
C LYS A 381 27.82 -15.35 3.65
N ILE A 382 28.01 -15.33 2.32
CA ILE A 382 27.71 -14.18 1.46
C ILE A 382 26.21 -13.80 1.53
N ARG A 383 25.31 -14.79 1.47
CA ARG A 383 23.87 -14.50 1.52
C ARG A 383 23.40 -14.04 2.89
N VAL A 384 24.02 -14.53 3.97
CA VAL A 384 23.75 -14.04 5.33
C VAL A 384 24.26 -12.62 5.52
N THR A 385 25.46 -12.29 5.02
CA THR A 385 25.98 -10.92 5.10
C THR A 385 25.14 -9.94 4.29
N ILE A 386 24.67 -10.33 3.09
CA ILE A 386 23.69 -9.54 2.32
C ILE A 386 22.40 -9.35 3.12
N GLY A 387 21.87 -10.42 3.74
CA GLY A 387 20.67 -10.34 4.57
C GLY A 387 20.80 -9.39 5.77
N GLY A 388 21.93 -9.48 6.50
CA GLY A 388 22.25 -8.56 7.60
C GLY A 388 22.42 -7.12 7.12
N GLY A 389 23.10 -6.92 5.99
CA GLY A 389 23.25 -5.62 5.34
C GLY A 389 21.91 -4.98 4.96
N LEU A 390 20.95 -5.77 4.44
CA LEU A 390 19.60 -5.29 4.14
C LEU A 390 18.82 -4.87 5.40
N ILE A 391 18.96 -5.61 6.51
CA ILE A 391 18.31 -5.24 7.78
C ILE A 391 18.89 -3.92 8.31
N ILE A 392 20.21 -3.79 8.33
CA ILE A 392 20.90 -2.57 8.79
C ILE A 392 20.54 -1.39 7.87
N ALA A 393 20.61 -1.58 6.55
CA ALA A 393 20.23 -0.56 5.57
C ALA A 393 18.77 -0.14 5.77
N SER A 394 17.85 -1.08 5.96
CA SER A 394 16.43 -0.78 6.24
C SER A 394 16.29 0.10 7.49
N ILE A 395 16.94 -0.25 8.61
CA ILE A 395 16.88 0.53 9.85
C ILE A 395 17.50 1.94 9.67
N CYS A 396 18.65 2.04 9.01
CA CYS A 396 19.32 3.31 8.75
C CYS A 396 18.50 4.24 7.83
N LEU A 397 17.89 3.68 6.78
CA LEU A 397 17.01 4.43 5.87
C LEU A 397 15.69 4.81 6.56
N TYR A 398 15.19 3.96 7.47
CA TYR A 398 13.98 4.23 8.26
C TYR A 398 14.20 5.36 9.27
N ALA A 399 15.45 5.60 9.68
CA ALA A 399 15.82 6.72 10.55
C ALA A 399 15.80 8.09 9.86
N GLN A 400 15.65 8.14 8.54
CA GLN A 400 15.55 9.39 7.79
C GLN A 400 14.09 9.87 7.76
N LEU A 401 13.86 11.15 8.08
CA LEU A 401 12.51 11.74 8.16
C LEU A 401 11.70 11.52 6.86
N VAL A 402 12.34 11.68 5.70
CA VAL A 402 11.71 11.53 4.36
C VAL A 402 11.25 10.11 4.06
N ARG A 403 11.85 9.07 4.65
CA ARG A 403 11.53 7.67 4.31
C ARG A 403 10.99 6.88 5.50
N HIS A 404 10.82 7.55 6.63
CA HIS A 404 10.30 6.99 7.87
C HIS A 404 8.89 6.44 7.69
N GLU A 405 8.51 5.40 8.45
CA GLU A 405 7.21 4.74 8.38
C GLU A 405 6.79 4.20 6.99
N SER A 406 7.73 4.10 6.04
CA SER A 406 7.45 3.50 4.74
C SER A 406 7.34 1.97 4.82
N ILE A 407 6.26 1.44 4.21
CA ILE A 407 6.00 -0.01 4.17
C ILE A 407 7.09 -0.75 3.39
N TYR A 408 7.67 -0.11 2.38
CA TYR A 408 8.74 -0.67 1.55
C TYR A 408 10.01 -0.98 2.34
N LEU A 409 10.40 -0.14 3.30
CA LEU A 409 11.57 -0.40 4.14
C LEU A 409 11.31 -1.56 5.11
N LEU A 410 10.09 -1.69 5.62
CA LEU A 410 9.70 -2.84 6.43
C LEU A 410 9.75 -4.14 5.60
N ALA A 411 9.27 -4.10 4.35
CA ALA A 411 9.38 -5.23 3.41
C ALA A 411 10.84 -5.60 3.10
N MET A 412 11.71 -4.60 2.91
CA MET A 412 13.16 -4.81 2.77
C MET A 412 13.77 -5.47 4.00
N CYS A 413 13.35 -5.07 5.21
CA CYS A 413 13.76 -5.71 6.46
C CYS A 413 13.34 -7.18 6.51
N PHE A 414 12.08 -7.48 6.13
CA PHE A 414 11.56 -8.85 6.09
C PHE A 414 12.28 -9.72 5.05
N MET A 415 12.66 -9.17 3.89
CA MET A 415 13.50 -9.86 2.92
C MET A 415 14.88 -10.18 3.52
N GLY A 416 15.49 -9.24 4.23
CA GLY A 416 16.73 -9.48 4.96
C GLY A 416 16.59 -10.57 6.02
N CYS A 417 15.50 -10.53 6.81
CA CYS A 417 15.18 -11.56 7.80
C CYS A 417 15.00 -12.95 7.18
N PHE A 418 14.36 -13.05 6.00
CA PHE A 418 14.22 -14.31 5.28
C PHE A 418 15.58 -14.92 4.92
N LEU A 419 16.50 -14.10 4.40
CA LEU A 419 17.85 -14.55 4.08
C LEU A 419 18.60 -15.02 5.32
N VAL A 420 18.53 -14.27 6.42
CA VAL A 420 19.18 -14.62 7.69
C VAL A 420 18.60 -15.92 8.27
N VAL A 421 17.28 -16.06 8.34
CA VAL A 421 16.63 -17.28 8.87
C VAL A 421 17.00 -18.50 8.03
N ARG A 422 16.92 -18.39 6.70
CA ARG A 422 17.18 -19.53 5.80
C ARG A 422 18.64 -19.92 5.75
N TYR A 423 19.53 -18.97 5.47
CA TYR A 423 20.95 -19.26 5.25
C TYR A 423 21.72 -19.31 6.58
N GLY A 424 21.35 -18.49 7.56
CA GLY A 424 21.90 -18.56 8.92
C GLY A 424 21.50 -19.86 9.62
N GLY A 425 20.24 -20.29 9.47
CA GLY A 425 19.79 -21.62 9.90
C GLY A 425 20.61 -22.75 9.26
N ALA A 426 20.93 -22.64 7.97
CA ALA A 426 21.77 -23.63 7.28
C ALA A 426 23.23 -23.64 7.79
N ILE A 427 23.81 -22.47 8.11
CA ILE A 427 25.14 -22.38 8.74
C ILE A 427 25.12 -23.04 10.13
N TYR A 428 24.11 -22.73 10.95
CA TYR A 428 23.94 -23.34 12.27
C TYR A 428 23.90 -24.87 12.17
N LEU A 429 23.07 -25.41 11.27
CA LEU A 429 22.96 -26.85 11.03
C LEU A 429 24.27 -27.48 10.49
N LYS A 430 25.06 -26.75 9.69
CA LYS A 430 26.35 -27.22 9.17
C LYS A 430 27.43 -27.25 10.26
N ASN A 431 27.43 -26.25 11.15
CA ASN A 431 28.35 -26.20 12.28
C ASN A 431 28.01 -27.27 13.32
N GLU A 432 26.72 -27.49 13.59
CA GLU A 432 26.26 -28.54 14.48
C GLU A 432 26.68 -29.93 13.99
N LYS A 433 26.62 -30.18 12.66
CA LYS A 433 27.14 -31.40 12.03
C LYS A 433 28.63 -31.65 12.24
N LYS A 434 29.44 -30.60 12.42
CA LYS A 434 30.88 -30.70 12.65
C LYS A 434 31.23 -30.88 14.13
N GLY A 435 30.30 -30.58 15.05
CA GLY A 435 30.54 -30.60 16.48
C GLY A 435 30.32 -31.97 17.12
N LYS A 436 30.97 -32.21 18.28
CA LYS A 436 30.81 -33.44 19.08
C LYS A 436 29.35 -33.68 19.54
N ASN A 437 28.55 -32.62 19.63
CA ASN A 437 27.14 -32.68 20.07
C ASN A 437 26.14 -33.06 18.97
N TYR A 438 26.59 -33.32 17.73
CA TYR A 438 25.71 -33.65 16.61
C TYR A 438 24.75 -34.80 16.93
N LEU A 439 25.28 -35.93 17.40
CA LEU A 439 24.48 -37.13 17.69
C LEU A 439 23.45 -36.88 18.80
N LYS A 440 23.81 -36.09 19.81
CA LYS A 440 22.92 -35.72 20.93
C LYS A 440 21.73 -34.87 20.48
N ASN A 441 21.95 -33.99 19.50
CA ASN A 441 20.93 -33.05 19.04
C ASN A 441 20.22 -33.48 17.75
N LEU A 442 20.74 -34.48 17.04
CA LEU A 442 20.21 -34.95 15.75
C LEU A 442 18.71 -35.20 15.81
N MET A 443 18.24 -35.84 16.89
CA MET A 443 16.84 -36.18 17.05
C MET A 443 15.95 -34.95 17.33
N ASN A 444 16.48 -33.93 18.01
CA ASN A 444 15.75 -32.68 18.30
C ASN A 444 15.68 -31.75 17.08
N HIS A 445 16.73 -31.67 16.27
CA HIS A 445 16.81 -30.78 15.11
C HIS A 445 16.52 -31.49 13.78
N ASN A 446 16.09 -32.75 13.80
CA ASN A 446 15.85 -33.56 12.61
C ASN A 446 14.94 -32.86 11.59
N GLN A 447 13.87 -32.22 12.06
CA GLN A 447 12.94 -31.49 11.18
C GLN A 447 13.61 -30.32 10.45
N LEU A 448 14.53 -29.61 11.10
CA LEU A 448 15.27 -28.50 10.49
C LEU A 448 16.18 -28.97 9.35
N TYR A 449 16.70 -30.20 9.43
CA TYR A 449 17.50 -30.81 8.38
C TYR A 449 16.68 -31.32 7.19
N TYR A 450 15.50 -31.91 7.44
CA TYR A 450 14.72 -32.57 6.39
C TYR A 450 13.71 -31.64 5.70
N LYS A 451 13.26 -30.58 6.40
CA LYS A 451 12.27 -29.61 5.93
C LYS A 451 12.78 -28.18 6.10
N SER A 452 14.02 -27.93 5.69
CA SER A 452 14.69 -26.64 5.91
C SER A 452 13.96 -25.48 5.26
N LYS A 453 13.51 -25.64 4.00
CA LYS A 453 12.82 -24.58 3.23
C LYS A 453 11.44 -24.29 3.83
N THR A 454 10.65 -25.34 4.06
CA THR A 454 9.30 -25.21 4.62
C THR A 454 9.34 -24.61 6.03
N THR A 455 10.29 -25.04 6.87
CA THR A 455 10.48 -24.47 8.21
C THR A 455 10.84 -22.98 8.17
N ALA A 456 11.78 -22.59 7.29
CA ALA A 456 12.16 -21.18 7.14
C ALA A 456 10.98 -20.31 6.70
N TRP A 457 10.11 -20.80 5.81
CA TRP A 457 8.90 -20.10 5.39
C TRP A 457 7.90 -19.90 6.54
N TYR A 458 7.64 -20.93 7.36
CA TYR A 458 6.78 -20.76 8.53
C TYR A 458 7.37 -19.77 9.55
N LEU A 459 8.67 -19.83 9.79
CA LEU A 459 9.35 -18.91 10.71
C LEU A 459 9.28 -17.47 10.21
N ILE A 460 9.54 -17.21 8.92
CA ILE A 460 9.49 -15.84 8.40
C ILE A 460 8.09 -15.26 8.41
N VAL A 461 7.07 -16.05 8.05
CA VAL A 461 5.67 -15.57 8.07
C VAL A 461 5.26 -15.21 9.50
N LEU A 462 5.64 -16.02 10.50
CA LEU A 462 5.38 -15.70 11.90
C LEU A 462 6.15 -14.44 12.36
N ILE A 463 7.42 -14.27 11.96
CA ILE A 463 8.19 -13.05 12.26
C ILE A 463 7.50 -11.82 11.67
N ILE A 464 7.01 -11.90 10.43
CA ILE A 464 6.29 -10.80 9.76
C ILE A 464 5.02 -10.47 10.54
N LEU A 465 4.15 -11.46 10.82
CA LEU A 465 2.89 -11.24 11.52
C LEU A 465 3.09 -10.69 12.93
N TYR A 466 4.08 -11.21 13.68
CA TYR A 466 4.39 -10.76 15.03
C TYR A 466 5.00 -9.36 15.02
N THR A 467 5.93 -9.05 14.12
CA THR A 467 6.53 -7.70 14.03
C THR A 467 5.48 -6.68 13.59
N TYR A 468 4.64 -7.01 12.61
CA TYR A 468 3.56 -6.13 12.16
C TYR A 468 2.57 -5.79 13.28
N THR A 469 2.26 -6.77 14.14
CA THR A 469 1.37 -6.53 15.27
C THR A 469 2.06 -5.75 16.40
N MET A 470 3.22 -6.25 16.83
CA MET A 470 3.99 -5.73 17.96
C MET A 470 4.53 -4.34 17.71
N PHE A 471 4.91 -4.02 16.48
CA PHE A 471 5.41 -2.70 16.11
C PHE A 471 4.32 -1.86 15.45
N TYR A 472 3.93 -2.17 14.21
CA TYR A 472 3.09 -1.28 13.41
C TYR A 472 1.72 -1.02 14.05
N CYS A 473 0.94 -2.07 14.34
CA CYS A 473 -0.41 -1.89 14.90
C CYS A 473 -0.37 -1.31 16.32
N SER A 474 0.55 -1.79 17.19
CA SER A 474 0.66 -1.28 18.56
C SER A 474 1.01 0.20 18.58
N PHE A 475 1.94 0.64 17.71
CA PHE A 475 2.37 2.03 17.65
C PHE A 475 1.21 2.94 17.26
N GLN A 476 0.39 2.55 16.28
CA GLN A 476 -0.78 3.34 15.88
C GLN A 476 -1.85 3.42 16.99
N ILE A 477 -2.04 2.38 17.80
CA ILE A 477 -3.01 2.38 18.91
C ILE A 477 -2.51 3.25 20.08
N ILE A 478 -1.26 3.04 20.48
CA ILE A 478 -0.66 3.64 21.67
C ILE A 478 -0.37 5.13 21.43
N SER A 479 0.08 5.50 20.23
CA SER A 479 0.31 6.90 19.86
C SER A 479 -0.96 7.75 19.98
N VAL A 480 -2.15 7.19 19.68
CA VAL A 480 -3.43 7.89 19.90
C VAL A 480 -3.77 8.02 21.39
N LYS A 481 -3.43 7.03 22.23
CA LYS A 481 -3.69 7.09 23.67
C LYS A 481 -2.82 8.12 24.41
N ILE A 482 -1.62 8.37 23.90
CA ILE A 482 -0.65 9.31 24.50
C ILE A 482 -0.78 10.71 23.91
N ALA A 483 -1.41 10.83 22.74
CA ALA A 483 -1.65 12.11 22.12
C ALA A 483 -2.46 13.04 23.04
N GLU A 484 -2.11 14.32 23.01
CA GLU A 484 -2.77 15.35 23.82
C GLU A 484 -4.27 15.42 23.47
N LYS A 485 -5.09 15.88 24.42
CA LYS A 485 -6.53 16.00 24.18
C LYS A 485 -6.76 16.90 22.95
N PRO A 486 -7.66 16.54 22.02
CA PRO A 486 -7.89 17.35 20.83
C PRO A 486 -8.22 18.81 21.15
N GLU A 487 -8.95 19.06 22.24
CA GLU A 487 -9.32 20.42 22.68
C GLU A 487 -8.12 21.31 23.04
N THR A 488 -7.02 20.74 23.54
CA THR A 488 -5.81 21.50 23.90
C THR A 488 -4.94 21.80 22.69
N LEU A 489 -5.04 20.98 21.63
CA LEU A 489 -4.34 21.19 20.37
C LEU A 489 -4.93 22.32 19.52
N PHE A 490 -6.08 22.87 19.87
CA PHE A 490 -6.69 23.99 19.16
C PHE A 490 -6.96 25.13 20.17
N PRO A 491 -5.98 26.03 20.38
CA PRO A 491 -6.09 27.07 21.40
C PRO A 491 -7.21 28.09 21.08
N TYR A 492 -7.37 28.47 19.82
CA TYR A 492 -8.32 29.50 19.38
C TYR A 492 -9.59 28.91 18.75
N ASN A 493 -10.71 29.63 18.79
CA ASN A 493 -11.97 29.15 18.22
C ASN A 493 -12.00 29.22 16.69
N TYR A 494 -11.49 30.31 16.13
CA TYR A 494 -11.30 30.49 14.69
C TYR A 494 -9.88 31.00 14.42
N VAL A 495 -9.28 30.50 13.34
CA VAL A 495 -8.01 30.98 12.81
C VAL A 495 -8.25 31.41 11.37
N CYS A 496 -8.00 32.67 11.07
CA CYS A 496 -8.23 33.28 9.77
C CYS A 496 -6.90 33.76 9.18
N ILE A 497 -6.75 33.52 7.89
CA ILE A 497 -5.67 34.02 7.04
C ILE A 497 -6.29 35.16 6.22
N ALA A 498 -5.85 36.39 6.48
CA ALA A 498 -6.53 37.60 5.99
C ALA A 498 -5.59 38.54 5.22
N ASP A 499 -6.20 39.33 4.34
CA ASP A 499 -5.57 40.43 3.62
C ASP A 499 -5.70 41.73 4.39
N SER A 500 -4.92 42.75 4.02
CA SER A 500 -5.01 44.09 4.61
C SER A 500 -6.36 44.77 4.40
N ASN A 501 -7.18 44.27 3.47
CA ASN A 501 -8.50 44.84 3.15
C ASN A 501 -9.62 44.25 4.03
N ASP A 502 -9.33 43.23 4.83
CA ASP A 502 -10.34 42.52 5.62
C ASP A 502 -10.52 43.07 7.05
N ASP A 503 -9.75 44.10 7.44
CA ASP A 503 -9.76 44.68 8.78
C ASP A 503 -11.18 45.12 9.21
N GLU A 504 -11.98 45.65 8.28
CA GLU A 504 -13.37 46.06 8.53
C GLU A 504 -14.29 44.90 8.99
N ILE A 505 -14.05 43.69 8.46
CA ILE A 505 -14.84 42.50 8.79
C ILE A 505 -14.57 42.09 10.24
N PHE A 506 -13.30 42.11 10.65
CA PHE A 506 -12.91 41.75 12.01
C PHE A 506 -13.30 42.81 13.03
N ASP A 507 -13.23 44.09 12.68
CA ASP A 507 -13.71 45.19 13.51
C ASP A 507 -15.23 45.10 13.76
N LYS A 508 -16.00 44.74 12.74
CA LYS A 508 -17.45 44.46 12.88
C LYS A 508 -17.70 43.30 13.84
N ILE A 509 -16.92 42.21 13.75
CA ILE A 509 -17.05 41.05 14.64
C ILE A 509 -16.73 41.43 16.09
N LYS A 510 -15.65 42.21 16.30
CA LYS A 510 -15.24 42.70 17.62
C LYS A 510 -16.31 43.56 18.28
N LYS A 511 -16.88 44.52 17.54
CA LYS A 511 -17.91 45.45 18.06
C LYS A 511 -19.26 44.77 18.32
N LYS A 512 -19.65 43.81 17.47
CA LYS A 512 -20.99 43.19 17.51
C LYS A 512 -21.08 42.02 18.49
N TYR A 513 -20.02 41.22 18.63
CA TYR A 513 -20.04 39.98 19.42
C TYR A 513 -19.06 40.00 20.60
N GLY A 514 -18.33 41.09 20.83
CA GLY A 514 -17.38 41.19 21.94
C GLY A 514 -16.21 40.20 21.86
N ALA A 515 -15.90 39.69 20.66
CA ALA A 515 -14.86 38.68 20.47
C ALA A 515 -13.45 39.22 20.78
N GLU A 516 -12.63 38.41 21.44
CA GLU A 516 -11.20 38.68 21.59
C GLU A 516 -10.49 38.32 20.28
N ILE A 517 -9.90 39.32 19.63
CA ILE A 517 -9.22 39.16 18.34
C ILE A 517 -7.75 39.55 18.50
N PHE A 518 -6.86 38.62 18.14
CA PHE A 518 -5.42 38.86 18.04
C PHE A 518 -5.02 38.85 16.57
N SER A 519 -4.51 39.97 16.05
CA SER A 519 -3.94 40.05 14.71
C SER A 519 -2.42 40.14 14.78
N TYR A 520 -1.74 39.31 13.99
CA TYR A 520 -0.28 39.28 13.86
C TYR A 520 0.13 39.37 12.38
N PRO A 521 1.21 40.10 12.06
CA PRO A 521 1.71 40.12 10.70
C PRO A 521 2.26 38.74 10.32
N MET A 522 2.01 38.32 9.08
CA MET A 522 2.52 37.07 8.53
C MET A 522 2.90 37.21 7.06
N VAL A 523 3.70 36.26 6.57
CA VAL A 523 4.00 36.10 5.14
C VAL A 523 3.72 34.66 4.72
N ARG A 524 3.18 34.45 3.51
CA ARG A 524 3.00 33.09 2.99
C ARG A 524 4.36 32.49 2.63
N VAL A 525 4.57 31.21 2.97
CA VAL A 525 5.79 30.48 2.64
C VAL A 525 5.39 29.21 1.88
N ALA A 526 5.88 29.06 0.65
CA ALA A 526 5.65 27.89 -0.17
C ALA A 526 6.87 26.95 -0.15
N ASN A 527 6.64 25.64 0.02
CA ASN A 527 7.67 24.61 -0.12
C ASN A 527 7.51 23.85 -1.43
N VAL A 528 8.64 23.32 -1.94
CA VAL A 528 8.70 22.66 -3.26
C VAL A 528 7.82 21.42 -3.34
N ASP A 529 7.76 20.60 -2.29
CA ASP A 529 6.98 19.37 -2.32
C ASP A 529 6.32 19.11 -0.95
N LYS A 530 5.00 18.93 -0.97
CA LYS A 530 4.18 18.57 0.21
C LYS A 530 3.93 17.07 0.35
N THR A 531 4.27 16.24 -0.64
CA THR A 531 3.86 14.82 -0.66
C THR A 531 5.04 13.85 -0.61
N GLU A 532 4.80 12.66 -0.02
CA GLU A 532 5.74 11.53 -0.06
C GLU A 532 5.77 10.82 -1.44
N ARG A 533 4.79 11.11 -2.31
CA ARG A 533 4.64 10.41 -3.59
C ARG A 533 5.66 10.94 -4.58
N MET A 534 6.38 10.02 -5.24
CA MET A 534 7.08 10.38 -6.47
C MET A 534 6.06 10.65 -7.57
N GLU A 535 6.02 11.89 -8.02
CA GLU A 535 5.17 12.31 -9.13
C GLU A 535 5.67 11.73 -10.45
N GLY A 536 4.74 11.43 -11.36
CA GLY A 536 5.05 10.96 -12.70
C GLY A 536 5.79 12.01 -13.52
N ARG A 537 6.47 11.59 -14.60
CA ARG A 537 7.13 12.50 -15.54
C ARG A 537 6.08 13.47 -16.13
N GLY A 538 6.17 14.75 -15.80
CA GLY A 538 5.23 15.80 -16.23
C GLY A 538 4.04 16.08 -15.29
N GLU A 539 3.87 15.32 -14.20
CA GLU A 539 2.98 15.72 -13.10
C GLU A 539 3.63 16.91 -12.34
N ARG A 540 2.82 17.91 -11.96
CA ARG A 540 3.30 19.11 -11.24
C ARG A 540 3.39 18.83 -9.75
N ARG A 541 4.53 19.22 -9.16
CA ARG A 541 4.77 19.12 -7.71
C ARG A 541 3.74 19.90 -6.92
N ALA A 542 2.99 19.16 -6.11
CA ALA A 542 2.08 19.75 -5.16
C ALA A 542 2.90 20.54 -4.12
N GLN A 543 2.90 21.85 -4.26
CA GLN A 543 3.57 22.75 -3.33
C GLN A 543 2.79 22.81 -2.02
N GLY A 544 3.50 22.88 -0.90
CA GLY A 544 2.87 23.13 0.38
C GLY A 544 2.76 24.62 0.65
N GLN A 545 1.77 25.00 1.46
CA GLN A 545 1.54 26.37 1.91
C GLN A 545 1.68 26.44 3.42
N GLN A 546 2.58 27.28 3.89
CA GLN A 546 2.98 27.44 5.29
C GLN A 546 2.88 28.91 5.71
N ILE A 547 2.93 29.18 7.00
CA ILE A 547 2.80 30.52 7.59
C ILE A 547 4.16 30.99 8.10
N GLY A 548 4.66 32.10 7.58
CA GLY A 548 5.86 32.76 8.05
C GLY A 548 5.55 33.82 9.10
N ILE A 549 6.22 33.81 10.25
CA ILE A 549 6.09 34.82 11.31
C ILE A 549 7.44 35.30 11.84
N SER A 550 7.45 36.41 12.57
CA SER A 550 8.63 36.92 13.28
C SER A 550 8.91 36.16 14.58
N GLU A 551 10.15 36.18 15.04
CA GLU A 551 10.60 35.61 16.32
C GLU A 551 9.84 36.21 17.52
N THR A 552 9.63 37.52 17.52
CA THR A 552 8.80 38.21 18.51
C THR A 552 7.36 37.70 18.55
N THR A 553 6.76 37.45 17.39
CA THR A 553 5.40 36.90 17.26
C THR A 553 5.34 35.47 17.78
N TYR A 554 6.34 34.66 17.45
CA TYR A 554 6.47 33.29 17.97
C TYR A 554 6.49 33.26 19.51
N HIS A 555 7.32 34.08 20.15
CA HIS A 555 7.37 34.11 21.61
C HIS A 555 6.07 34.60 22.24
N LYS A 556 5.37 35.56 21.62
CA LYS A 556 4.04 36.02 22.07
C LYS A 556 3.00 34.88 22.01
N LEU A 557 2.92 34.19 20.87
CA LEU A 557 2.01 33.04 20.70
C LEU A 557 2.31 31.95 21.73
N LYS A 558 3.58 31.66 21.99
CA LYS A 558 3.98 30.63 22.95
C LYS A 558 3.67 31.01 24.39
N LYS A 559 3.83 32.29 24.76
CA LYS A 559 3.48 32.83 26.08
C LYS A 559 1.98 32.77 26.35
N ASN A 560 1.14 32.96 25.33
CA ASN A 560 -0.31 32.87 25.46
C ASN A 560 -0.80 31.44 25.76
N ILE A 561 -0.03 30.43 25.36
CA ILE A 561 -0.41 29.02 25.51
C ILE A 561 0.25 28.38 26.73
N VAL A 562 1.52 28.70 26.99
CA VAL A 562 2.33 28.06 28.05
C VAL A 562 2.52 29.04 29.21
N LYS A 563 1.89 28.73 30.36
CA LYS A 563 1.87 29.60 31.56
C LYS A 563 3.25 29.98 32.12
N ASN A 564 4.27 29.13 31.98
CA ASN A 564 5.64 29.36 32.48
C ASN A 564 6.68 29.32 31.35
N TYR A 565 6.43 30.05 30.26
CA TYR A 565 7.36 30.09 29.13
C TYR A 565 8.52 31.07 29.36
N GLU A 566 9.74 30.55 29.33
CA GLU A 566 10.96 31.36 29.25
C GLU A 566 11.39 31.52 27.79
N THR A 567 11.73 32.75 27.41
CA THR A 567 12.24 33.07 26.08
C THR A 567 13.57 32.37 25.85
N ARG A 568 13.64 31.59 24.77
CA ARG A 568 14.86 30.90 24.33
C ARG A 568 15.32 31.51 23.02
N ASP A 569 16.62 31.78 22.93
CA ASP A 569 17.24 32.18 21.67
C ASP A 569 17.14 31.04 20.64
N LEU A 570 16.53 31.33 19.50
CA LEU A 570 16.34 30.37 18.40
C LEU A 570 17.54 30.28 17.45
N GLN A 571 18.60 31.07 17.69
CA GLN A 571 19.84 31.11 16.90
C GLN A 571 19.60 31.40 15.41
N LEU A 572 18.65 32.29 15.13
CA LEU A 572 18.27 32.72 13.78
C LEU A 572 19.27 33.73 13.22
N ASP A 573 19.35 33.79 11.89
CA ASP A 573 20.28 34.68 11.18
C ASP A 573 19.56 35.90 10.59
N LYS A 574 20.27 37.03 10.47
CA LYS A 574 19.77 38.29 9.91
C LYS A 574 19.51 38.21 8.40
N ASP A 575 20.21 37.29 7.72
CA ASP A 575 20.07 37.03 6.29
C ASP A 575 18.97 36.00 5.96
N GLY A 576 18.38 35.38 6.98
CA GLY A 576 17.28 34.41 6.84
C GLY A 576 17.71 33.03 6.33
N GLU A 577 19.01 32.73 6.26
CA GLU A 577 19.50 31.39 5.91
C GLU A 577 19.07 30.32 6.91
N LYS A 578 18.93 30.70 8.18
CA LYS A 578 18.46 29.83 9.26
C LYS A 578 17.01 30.13 9.58
N VAL A 579 16.20 29.07 9.69
CA VAL A 579 14.79 29.15 10.07
C VAL A 579 14.49 28.19 11.22
N TYR A 580 13.49 28.52 12.03
CA TYR A 580 12.94 27.63 13.05
C TYR A 580 11.55 27.17 12.61
N VAL A 581 11.27 25.87 12.70
CA VAL A 581 10.01 25.30 12.19
C VAL A 581 9.19 24.71 13.33
N VAL A 582 7.93 25.12 13.39
CA VAL A 582 6.92 24.55 14.28
C VAL A 582 5.94 23.76 13.44
N HIS A 583 6.04 22.44 13.52
CA HIS A 583 5.13 21.53 12.84
C HIS A 583 3.80 21.52 13.59
N GLN A 584 2.74 22.05 12.97
CA GLN A 584 1.37 22.10 13.52
C GLN A 584 0.73 20.71 13.41
N GLN A 585 1.27 19.76 14.17
CA GLN A 585 1.00 18.35 13.98
C GLN A 585 0.63 17.65 15.28
N ASP A 586 -0.37 16.77 15.20
CA ASP A 586 -0.69 15.85 16.29
C ASP A 586 0.37 14.75 16.42
N ARG A 587 0.81 14.47 17.65
CA ARG A 587 1.81 13.43 17.96
C ARG A 587 1.39 12.02 17.53
N SER A 588 0.10 11.77 17.37
CA SER A 588 -0.42 10.47 16.91
C SER A 588 -0.08 10.17 15.45
N ILE A 589 0.25 11.18 14.67
CA ILE A 589 0.46 11.12 13.21
C ILE A 589 1.94 10.88 12.91
N LYS A 590 2.21 10.27 11.75
CA LYS A 590 3.56 10.08 11.22
C LYS A 590 4.23 11.45 11.09
N ALA A 591 5.41 11.64 11.71
CA ALA A 591 6.18 12.87 11.55
C ALA A 591 6.54 13.10 10.07
N GLN A 592 6.38 14.35 9.62
CA GLN A 592 6.57 14.74 8.23
C GLN A 592 7.59 15.88 8.15
N PRO A 593 8.48 15.89 7.13
CA PRO A 593 9.27 17.06 6.83
C PRO A 593 8.38 18.20 6.33
N ILE A 594 8.85 19.44 6.52
CA ILE A 594 8.21 20.60 5.88
C ILE A 594 8.35 20.57 4.34
N ASP A 595 9.42 19.93 3.83
CA ASP A 595 9.68 19.74 2.40
C ASP A 595 10.22 18.32 2.17
N TRP A 596 9.55 17.57 1.29
CA TRP A 596 9.92 16.19 0.96
C TRP A 596 11.12 16.10 0.00
N THR A 597 11.57 17.23 -0.54
CA THR A 597 12.68 17.30 -1.48
C THR A 597 14.05 17.13 -0.77
N TYR A 598 14.89 16.21 -1.27
CA TYR A 598 16.30 16.01 -0.89
C TYR A 598 16.65 15.87 0.63
N GLY A 599 15.81 15.23 1.45
CA GLY A 599 16.31 14.66 2.73
C GLY A 599 16.34 15.59 3.96
N SER A 600 15.45 16.58 4.03
CA SER A 600 14.85 17.10 5.28
C SER A 600 15.77 17.54 6.44
N ARG A 601 16.73 18.42 6.15
CA ARG A 601 17.26 19.43 7.11
C ARG A 601 17.48 20.80 6.47
N LYS A 602 17.38 20.83 5.14
CA LYS A 602 17.60 22.00 4.32
C LYS A 602 16.46 22.16 3.31
N PRO A 603 15.25 22.56 3.75
CA PRO A 603 14.10 22.70 2.89
C PRO A 603 14.31 23.82 1.85
N PHE A 604 13.67 23.65 0.70
CA PHE A 604 13.54 24.69 -0.30
C PHE A 604 12.27 25.48 -0.02
N LEU A 605 12.46 26.72 0.45
CA LEU A 605 11.39 27.61 0.85
C LEU A 605 11.37 28.85 -0.05
N HIS A 606 10.19 29.15 -0.57
CA HIS A 606 9.85 30.37 -1.28
C HIS A 606 9.00 31.26 -0.37
N ILE A 607 9.30 32.56 -0.33
CA ILE A 607 8.52 33.54 0.42
C ILE A 607 7.55 34.19 -0.56
N GLY A 608 6.27 33.84 -0.43
CA GLY A 608 5.22 34.21 -1.37
C GLY A 608 4.20 33.08 -1.57
N LEU A 609 3.25 33.32 -2.47
CA LEU A 609 2.29 32.33 -2.91
C LEU A 609 2.96 31.19 -3.71
N PRO A 610 2.31 30.02 -3.81
CA PRO A 610 2.79 28.94 -4.67
C PRO A 610 3.01 29.39 -6.12
N CYS A 611 4.14 28.99 -6.70
CA CYS A 611 4.52 29.39 -8.05
C CYS A 611 3.85 28.49 -9.11
N ALA A 612 3.19 29.07 -10.11
CA ALA A 612 2.51 28.30 -11.16
C ALA A 612 3.46 27.54 -12.10
N SER A 613 4.71 28.00 -12.24
CA SER A 613 5.72 27.48 -13.16
C SER A 613 7.12 27.53 -12.53
N TYR A 614 7.63 26.38 -12.07
CA TYR A 614 8.99 26.26 -11.55
C TYR A 614 9.60 24.90 -11.92
N VAL A 615 10.94 24.83 -12.01
CA VAL A 615 11.67 23.60 -12.35
C VAL A 615 12.15 22.92 -11.05
N PRO A 616 11.69 21.70 -10.71
CA PRO A 616 12.05 21.06 -9.45
C PRO A 616 13.52 20.59 -9.35
N GLU A 617 14.16 20.30 -10.47
CA GLU A 617 15.52 19.73 -10.57
C GLU A 617 16.62 20.79 -10.50
N SER A 618 16.28 22.03 -10.82
CA SER A 618 17.11 23.23 -10.68
C SER A 618 16.22 24.28 -10.03
N PRO A 619 16.04 24.24 -8.68
CA PRO A 619 15.15 25.15 -7.99
C PRO A 619 15.45 26.57 -8.48
N SER A 620 14.43 27.24 -8.99
CA SER A 620 14.54 28.61 -9.48
C SER A 620 15.18 29.48 -8.40
N LYS A 621 15.74 30.65 -8.77
CA LYS A 621 16.25 31.62 -7.78
C LYS A 621 15.20 31.98 -6.71
N ALA A 622 13.92 31.70 -6.97
CA ALA A 622 12.78 31.79 -6.08
C ALA A 622 12.84 30.88 -4.83
N PHE A 623 13.28 29.63 -4.99
CA PHE A 623 13.28 28.62 -3.94
C PHE A 623 14.64 28.54 -3.30
N THR A 624 14.79 29.21 -2.17
CA THR A 624 16.04 29.28 -1.42
C THR A 624 16.17 28.09 -0.49
N GLN A 625 17.32 27.42 -0.52
CA GLN A 625 17.64 26.38 0.45
C GLN A 625 17.96 27.03 1.80
N ARG A 626 17.19 26.70 2.84
CA ARG A 626 17.38 27.24 4.20
C ARG A 626 17.79 26.15 5.15
N LYS A 627 18.63 26.43 6.15
CA LYS A 627 19.03 25.47 7.18
C LYS A 627 18.09 25.56 8.38
N ILE A 628 17.57 24.43 8.85
CA ILE A 628 16.72 24.45 10.04
C ILE A 628 17.59 24.51 11.30
N ALA A 629 17.45 25.59 12.07
CA ALA A 629 18.17 25.81 13.33
C ALA A 629 17.61 24.95 14.47
N GLY A 630 16.29 24.78 14.49
CA GLY A 630 15.57 23.90 15.40
C GLY A 630 14.15 23.61 14.90
N GLU A 631 13.60 22.50 15.37
CA GLU A 631 12.25 22.05 15.03
C GLU A 631 11.51 21.61 16.29
N GLU A 632 10.21 21.85 16.32
CA GLU A 632 9.34 21.28 17.33
C GLU A 632 8.00 20.81 16.72
N ILE A 633 7.43 19.77 17.32
CA ILE A 633 6.09 19.28 17.00
C ILE A 633 5.16 19.75 18.11
N GLY A 634 4.17 20.56 17.75
CA GLY A 634 3.22 21.13 18.72
C GLY A 634 2.08 21.87 18.05
N SER A 635 1.33 22.63 18.86
CA SER A 635 0.27 23.50 18.36
C SER A 635 0.47 24.92 18.88
N LEU A 636 0.55 25.89 17.97
CA LEU A 636 0.52 27.32 18.31
C LEU A 636 -0.78 27.99 17.86
N ILE A 637 -1.29 27.61 16.70
CA ILE A 637 -2.55 28.14 16.16
C ILE A 637 -3.63 27.05 16.11
N GLY A 638 -3.22 25.79 16.01
CA GLY A 638 -4.08 24.65 15.79
C GLY A 638 -3.41 23.67 14.84
N CYS A 639 -3.53 22.36 15.10
CA CYS A 639 -3.03 21.32 14.18
C CYS A 639 -3.96 21.13 12.96
N PHE A 640 -4.23 22.20 12.23
CA PHE A 640 -5.01 22.16 11.00
C PHE A 640 -4.23 21.42 9.92
N ARG A 641 -4.90 20.54 9.15
CA ARG A 641 -4.28 19.74 8.08
C ARG A 641 -3.03 18.93 8.49
N GLN A 642 -2.89 18.62 9.79
CA GLN A 642 -2.03 17.56 10.34
C GLN A 642 -0.52 17.66 10.04
N GLY A 643 0.01 18.87 9.86
CA GLY A 643 1.44 19.12 9.67
C GLY A 643 1.93 19.04 8.22
N VAL A 644 1.02 18.89 7.25
CA VAL A 644 1.36 18.99 5.81
C VAL A 644 1.36 20.45 5.36
N LEU A 645 0.37 21.20 5.84
CA LEU A 645 0.07 22.59 5.51
C LEU A 645 -0.08 23.40 6.80
N GLU A 646 0.02 24.73 6.69
CA GLU A 646 -0.15 25.68 7.80
C GLU A 646 0.85 25.48 8.96
N ASN A 647 2.00 24.85 8.70
CA ASN A 647 3.12 24.87 9.63
C ASN A 647 3.67 26.28 9.76
N ILE A 648 4.30 26.56 10.91
CA ILE A 648 4.84 27.89 11.18
C ILE A 648 6.35 27.89 10.93
N VAL A 649 6.79 28.79 10.06
CA VAL A 649 8.20 29.09 9.79
C VAL A 649 8.55 30.41 10.46
N VAL A 650 9.46 30.36 11.43
CA VAL A 650 9.89 31.54 12.19
C VAL A 650 11.16 32.11 11.58
N PHE A 651 11.12 33.41 11.32
CA PHE A 651 12.23 34.22 10.82
C PHE A 651 12.73 35.18 11.90
N SER A 652 13.98 35.63 11.80
CA SER A 652 14.48 36.73 12.63
C SER A 652 13.68 38.01 12.35
N ASP A 653 13.49 38.85 13.37
CA ASP A 653 12.67 40.07 13.22
C ASP A 653 13.20 41.01 12.12
N GLU A 654 14.52 41.09 11.96
CA GLU A 654 15.16 41.90 10.91
C GLU A 654 14.86 41.34 9.51
N TYR A 655 14.90 40.01 9.34
CA TYR A 655 14.61 39.37 8.06
C TYR A 655 13.12 39.41 7.73
N PHE A 656 12.25 39.23 8.73
CA PHE A 656 10.80 39.26 8.56
C PHE A 656 10.33 40.59 7.95
N LYS A 657 10.87 41.73 8.42
CA LYS A 657 10.60 43.05 7.82
C LYS A 657 10.99 43.14 6.34
N LYS A 658 12.08 42.46 5.93
CA LYS A 658 12.46 42.35 4.52
C LYS A 658 11.48 41.46 3.76
N ALA A 659 11.05 40.35 4.36
CA ALA A 659 10.13 39.38 3.78
C ALA A 659 8.75 39.98 3.46
N GLU A 660 8.22 40.85 4.32
CA GLU A 660 6.95 41.58 4.11
C GLU A 660 6.95 42.40 2.81
N GLY A 661 8.12 42.89 2.38
CA GLY A 661 8.27 43.67 1.15
C GLY A 661 8.59 42.85 -0.10
N MET A 662 8.87 41.53 0.01
CA MET A 662 9.41 40.74 -1.11
C MET A 662 8.43 40.56 -2.26
N TRP A 663 7.13 40.45 -1.97
CA TRP A 663 6.09 40.25 -2.99
C TRP A 663 6.10 41.33 -4.08
N LYS A 664 6.52 42.57 -3.75
CA LYS A 664 6.63 43.70 -4.70
C LYS A 664 7.68 43.48 -5.79
N TYR A 665 8.61 42.56 -5.56
CA TYR A 665 9.75 42.28 -6.43
C TYR A 665 9.74 40.85 -6.96
N THR A 666 8.75 40.03 -6.61
CA THR A 666 8.72 38.60 -6.90
C THR A 666 7.62 38.29 -7.92
N ASN A 667 7.98 37.60 -9.00
CA ASN A 667 7.01 37.18 -10.01
C ASN A 667 6.13 36.04 -9.49
N ILE A 668 4.80 36.16 -9.55
CA ILE A 668 3.86 35.14 -9.05
C ILE A 668 3.94 33.79 -9.80
N TYR A 669 4.24 33.81 -11.09
CA TYR A 669 4.28 32.58 -11.91
C TYR A 669 5.57 31.80 -11.68
N THR A 670 6.71 32.49 -11.63
CA THR A 670 8.04 31.86 -11.60
C THR A 670 8.76 31.93 -10.25
N GLY A 671 8.28 32.80 -9.36
CA GLY A 671 8.88 33.14 -8.08
C GLY A 671 10.20 33.93 -8.17
N ASN A 672 10.66 34.26 -9.38
CA ASN A 672 11.95 34.94 -9.58
C ASN A 672 11.85 36.44 -9.29
N PHE A 673 12.97 37.04 -8.86
CA PHE A 673 13.07 38.48 -8.64
C PHE A 673 13.02 39.28 -9.95
N ILE A 674 12.07 40.22 -10.05
CA ILE A 674 11.88 41.14 -11.17
C ILE A 674 12.76 42.38 -10.96
N LYS A 675 13.85 42.47 -11.72
CA LYS A 675 14.75 43.64 -11.68
C LYS A 675 14.12 44.88 -12.35
N ASN A 676 13.38 44.68 -13.44
CA ASN A 676 12.78 45.77 -14.23
C ASN A 676 11.49 46.28 -13.60
N LYS A 677 11.42 47.58 -13.28
CA LYS A 677 10.21 48.20 -12.69
C LYS A 677 8.98 48.14 -13.62
N LYS A 678 9.18 48.16 -14.95
CA LYS A 678 8.10 48.09 -15.96
C LYS A 678 7.39 46.75 -16.02
N GLU A 679 8.02 45.68 -15.55
CA GLU A 679 7.46 44.33 -15.53
C GLU A 679 6.71 44.03 -14.21
N ARG A 680 6.71 44.98 -13.27
CA ARG A 680 6.00 44.88 -11.97
C ARG A 680 4.60 45.46 -12.12
N ILE A 681 3.65 44.60 -12.44
CA ILE A 681 2.24 44.94 -12.65
C ILE A 681 1.42 44.23 -11.57
N GLU A 682 0.80 45.02 -10.70
CA GLU A 682 -0.03 44.53 -9.60
C GLU A 682 -1.25 43.76 -10.12
N GLY A 683 -1.52 42.59 -9.55
CA GLY A 683 -2.60 41.70 -9.96
C GLY A 683 -2.29 40.82 -11.18
N VAL A 684 -1.18 41.07 -11.90
CA VAL A 684 -0.78 40.28 -13.07
C VAL A 684 0.53 39.56 -12.83
N THR A 685 1.61 40.29 -12.51
CA THR A 685 2.95 39.71 -12.29
C THR A 685 3.37 39.72 -10.82
N ILE A 686 2.89 40.68 -10.03
CA ILE A 686 3.09 40.75 -8.57
C ILE A 686 1.73 40.74 -7.86
N TYR A 687 1.65 40.00 -6.77
CA TYR A 687 0.44 39.89 -5.95
C TYR A 687 0.85 39.70 -4.49
N GLN A 688 0.23 40.45 -3.58
CA GLN A 688 0.63 40.49 -2.17
C GLN A 688 0.29 39.19 -1.43
N GLY A 689 -0.89 38.62 -1.70
CA GLY A 689 -1.42 37.51 -0.91
C GLY A 689 -1.68 37.92 0.55
N PRO A 690 -1.88 36.92 1.43
CA PRO A 690 -2.35 37.18 2.78
C PRO A 690 -1.23 37.69 3.68
N THR A 691 -1.58 38.66 4.53
CA THR A 691 -0.62 39.48 5.29
C THR A 691 -0.85 39.42 6.79
N GLN A 692 -2.03 39.00 7.23
CA GLN A 692 -2.40 38.93 8.64
C GLN A 692 -2.87 37.53 9.04
N LEU A 693 -2.38 37.09 10.20
CA LEU A 693 -2.87 35.93 10.91
C LEU A 693 -3.79 36.42 12.04
N VAL A 694 -5.08 36.15 11.89
CA VAL A 694 -6.11 36.62 12.83
C VAL A 694 -6.65 35.44 13.63
N LEU A 695 -6.54 35.53 14.95
CA LEU A 695 -6.93 34.50 15.91
C LEU A 695 -8.11 35.01 16.73
N LEU A 696 -9.24 34.30 16.70
CA LEU A 696 -10.46 34.72 17.37
C LEU A 696 -10.84 33.76 18.50
N ASN A 697 -11.14 34.33 19.66
CA ASN A 697 -11.84 33.67 20.75
C ASN A 697 -13.23 34.25 20.91
N VAL A 698 -14.23 33.37 20.93
CA VAL A 698 -15.64 33.76 20.93
C VAL A 698 -16.44 32.83 21.83
N ASP A 699 -17.41 33.41 22.52
CA ASP A 699 -18.41 32.70 23.32
C ASP A 699 -19.24 31.72 22.47
N GLU A 700 -19.63 30.60 23.10
CA GLU A 700 -20.29 29.50 22.40
C GLU A 700 -21.66 29.86 21.80
N LYS A 701 -22.32 30.89 22.35
CA LYS A 701 -23.65 31.37 21.92
C LYS A 701 -23.61 31.92 20.50
N ASP A 702 -22.48 32.51 20.09
CA ASP A 702 -22.35 33.24 18.83
C ASP A 702 -21.75 32.41 17.68
N TYR A 703 -21.38 31.15 17.92
CA TYR A 703 -20.77 30.30 16.89
C TYR A 703 -21.58 30.22 15.58
N LYS A 704 -22.90 30.12 15.66
CA LYS A 704 -23.75 30.04 14.45
C LYS A 704 -23.73 31.34 13.64
N ALA A 705 -23.69 32.49 14.31
CA ALA A 705 -23.67 33.79 13.67
C ALA A 705 -22.31 34.04 13.01
N ILE A 706 -21.22 33.72 13.72
CA ILE A 706 -19.85 33.87 13.22
C ILE A 706 -19.56 32.90 12.09
N GLU A 707 -20.04 31.65 12.14
CA GLU A 707 -19.89 30.72 11.02
C GLU A 707 -20.55 31.24 9.74
N LYS A 708 -21.61 32.07 9.86
CA LYS A 708 -22.26 32.72 8.72
C LYS A 708 -21.40 33.86 8.14
N GLU A 709 -20.78 34.67 9.02
CA GLU A 709 -19.85 35.73 8.62
C GLU A 709 -18.56 35.13 8.01
N MET A 710 -18.04 34.02 8.57
CA MET A 710 -16.87 33.30 8.02
C MET A 710 -17.14 32.70 6.64
N LYS A 711 -18.36 32.18 6.39
CA LYS A 711 -18.77 31.76 5.04
C LYS A 711 -18.87 32.92 4.05
N SER A 712 -19.13 34.14 4.52
CA SER A 712 -19.08 35.33 3.68
C SER A 712 -17.63 35.71 3.36
N PHE A 713 -16.76 35.67 4.36
CA PHE A 713 -15.32 35.87 4.20
C PHE A 713 -14.71 34.90 3.16
N GLU A 714 -15.07 33.62 3.22
CA GLU A 714 -14.62 32.60 2.28
C GLU A 714 -14.97 32.88 0.81
N LYS A 715 -16.07 33.59 0.54
CA LYS A 715 -16.46 33.95 -0.83
C LYS A 715 -15.56 35.01 -1.45
N HIS A 716 -14.92 35.86 -0.64
CA HIS A 716 -13.99 36.87 -1.11
C HIS A 716 -12.56 36.30 -1.31
N HIS A 717 -12.25 35.17 -0.66
CA HIS A 717 -10.93 34.52 -0.66
C HIS A 717 -10.89 33.21 -1.45
N THR A 718 -11.30 33.25 -2.73
CA THR A 718 -11.32 32.05 -3.58
C THR A 718 -9.97 31.70 -4.21
N TYR A 719 -8.99 32.60 -4.18
CA TYR A 719 -7.71 32.42 -4.87
C TYR A 719 -6.84 31.31 -4.22
N GLU A 720 -6.88 31.14 -2.90
CA GLU A 720 -6.09 30.13 -2.18
C GLU A 720 -6.45 28.70 -2.63
N LYS A 721 -7.75 28.47 -2.87
CA LYS A 721 -8.29 27.19 -3.36
C LYS A 721 -7.89 26.88 -4.80
N GLN A 722 -7.43 27.87 -5.58
CA GLN A 722 -6.94 27.64 -6.95
C GLN A 722 -5.62 26.86 -6.95
N PHE A 723 -4.80 27.05 -5.92
CA PHE A 723 -3.52 26.37 -5.78
C PHE A 723 -3.67 25.03 -5.07
N ASP A 724 -4.49 24.97 -4.03
CA ASP A 724 -4.72 23.75 -3.26
C ASP A 724 -6.11 23.75 -2.61
N GLY A 725 -6.96 22.80 -2.98
CA GLY A 725 -8.32 22.68 -2.44
C GLY A 725 -8.38 22.33 -0.95
N GLU A 726 -7.27 21.87 -0.36
CA GLU A 726 -7.17 21.57 1.08
C GLU A 726 -6.97 22.85 1.93
N VAL A 727 -6.42 23.92 1.34
CA VAL A 727 -6.17 25.19 2.03
C VAL A 727 -7.47 25.99 2.15
N SER A 728 -7.72 26.51 3.35
CA SER A 728 -8.90 27.33 3.64
C SER A 728 -8.47 28.64 4.27
N CYS A 729 -9.12 29.74 3.89
CA CYS A 729 -8.85 31.06 4.44
C CYS A 729 -9.28 31.18 5.92
N TYR A 730 -10.15 30.29 6.41
CA TYR A 730 -10.45 30.17 7.84
C TYR A 730 -10.57 28.72 8.28
N TYR A 731 -10.23 28.48 9.54
CA TYR A 731 -10.35 27.17 10.20
C TYR A 731 -11.18 27.29 11.48
N SER A 732 -12.13 26.36 11.67
CA SER A 732 -12.97 26.29 12.87
C SER A 732 -12.50 25.19 13.82
N LYS A 733 -12.29 25.53 15.09
CA LYS A 733 -11.96 24.59 16.17
C LYS A 733 -12.98 23.48 16.33
N LYS A 734 -14.28 23.81 16.27
CA LYS A 734 -15.35 22.82 16.52
C LYS A 734 -15.35 21.71 15.47
N ALA A 735 -15.18 22.09 14.20
CA ALA A 735 -15.05 21.13 13.10
C ALA A 735 -13.74 20.32 13.23
N ALA A 736 -12.60 21.01 13.40
CA ALA A 736 -11.30 20.34 13.47
C ALA A 736 -11.16 19.37 14.66
N VAL A 737 -11.69 19.71 15.83
CA VAL A 737 -11.73 18.84 17.01
C VAL A 737 -12.60 17.61 16.75
N PHE A 738 -13.75 17.79 16.09
CA PHE A 738 -14.64 16.70 15.75
C PHE A 738 -14.00 15.72 14.77
N ASP A 739 -13.40 16.24 13.71
CA ASP A 739 -12.71 15.43 12.70
C ASP A 739 -11.53 14.67 13.31
N MET A 740 -10.72 15.34 14.14
CA MET A 740 -9.59 14.71 14.83
C MET A 740 -10.02 13.63 15.82
N LYS A 741 -11.09 13.86 16.60
CA LYS A 741 -11.65 12.83 17.51
C LYS A 741 -12.09 11.61 16.70
N THR A 742 -12.80 11.84 15.61
CA THR A 742 -13.32 10.77 14.74
C THR A 742 -12.17 9.97 14.11
N GLU A 743 -11.16 10.65 13.59
CA GLU A 743 -9.99 10.01 13.00
C GLU A 743 -9.23 9.14 14.00
N ARG A 744 -8.97 9.67 15.20
CA ARG A 744 -8.27 8.96 16.27
C ARG A 744 -9.00 7.69 16.69
N ILE A 745 -10.32 7.76 16.87
CA ILE A 745 -11.15 6.61 17.23
C ILE A 745 -11.10 5.55 16.12
N MET A 746 -11.25 5.96 14.87
CA MET A 746 -11.23 5.05 13.73
C MET A 746 -9.87 4.38 13.57
N LYS A 747 -8.79 5.15 13.70
CA LYS A 747 -7.43 4.63 13.74
C LYS A 747 -7.25 3.58 14.84
N GLN A 748 -7.78 3.80 16.04
CA GLN A 748 -7.73 2.80 17.11
C GLN A 748 -8.54 1.54 16.79
N ILE A 749 -9.82 1.69 16.41
CA ILE A 749 -10.73 0.58 16.11
C ILE A 749 -10.14 -0.32 15.02
N VAL A 750 -9.71 0.28 13.91
CA VAL A 750 -9.19 -0.44 12.75
C VAL A 750 -7.92 -1.20 13.11
N ASN A 751 -6.98 -0.59 13.81
CA ASN A 751 -5.74 -1.27 14.20
C ASN A 751 -5.98 -2.37 15.26
N ILE A 752 -6.93 -2.21 16.18
CA ILE A 752 -7.34 -3.28 17.11
C ILE A 752 -7.94 -4.45 16.35
N LEU A 753 -8.80 -4.19 15.36
CA LEU A 753 -9.40 -5.22 14.54
C LEU A 753 -8.34 -5.98 13.72
N ILE A 754 -7.41 -5.26 13.08
CA ILE A 754 -6.27 -5.85 12.36
C ILE A 754 -5.45 -6.75 13.29
N MET A 755 -5.15 -6.26 14.50
CA MET A 755 -4.41 -7.01 15.51
C MET A 755 -5.10 -8.34 15.84
N VAL A 756 -6.41 -8.33 16.09
CA VAL A 756 -7.18 -9.57 16.34
C VAL A 756 -7.11 -10.53 15.14
N VAL A 757 -7.26 -10.04 13.92
CA VAL A 757 -7.19 -10.87 12.70
C VAL A 757 -5.82 -11.50 12.52
N VAL A 758 -4.75 -10.73 12.70
CA VAL A 758 -3.37 -11.23 12.63
C VAL A 758 -3.10 -12.24 13.74
N MET A 759 -3.76 -12.11 14.90
CA MET A 759 -3.66 -13.05 16.01
C MET A 759 -4.23 -14.39 15.61
N MET A 760 -5.46 -14.38 15.11
CA MET A 760 -6.16 -15.58 14.65
C MET A 760 -5.40 -16.24 13.49
N THR A 761 -4.88 -15.43 12.56
CA THR A 761 -4.08 -15.90 11.41
C THR A 761 -2.81 -16.61 11.86
N SER A 762 -2.06 -16.04 12.81
CA SER A 762 -0.83 -16.66 13.32
C SER A 762 -1.11 -17.94 14.15
N MET A 763 -2.16 -17.94 14.97
CA MET A 763 -2.62 -19.16 15.68
C MET A 763 -3.01 -20.26 14.71
N PHE A 764 -3.79 -19.91 13.69
CA PHE A 764 -4.25 -20.83 12.67
C PHE A 764 -3.09 -21.42 11.87
N LEU A 765 -2.13 -20.59 11.46
CA LEU A 765 -0.93 -21.04 10.74
C LEU A 765 -0.11 -22.05 11.57
N LEU A 766 0.02 -21.84 12.88
CA LEU A 766 0.62 -22.82 13.79
C LEU A 766 -0.21 -24.10 13.90
N TYR A 767 -1.53 -23.99 14.02
CA TYR A 767 -2.42 -25.14 14.07
C TYR A 767 -2.29 -26.02 12.82
N VAL A 768 -2.38 -25.42 11.62
CA VAL A 768 -2.30 -26.19 10.38
C VAL A 768 -0.92 -26.82 10.21
N LYS A 769 0.15 -26.10 10.55
CA LYS A 769 1.49 -26.69 10.56
C LYS A 769 1.52 -27.97 11.41
N VAL A 770 0.99 -27.92 12.62
CA VAL A 770 0.95 -29.09 13.52
C VAL A 770 0.08 -30.22 12.96
N THR A 771 -1.06 -29.91 12.35
CA THR A 771 -1.97 -30.93 11.77
C THR A 771 -1.42 -31.58 10.50
N SER A 772 -0.83 -30.80 9.60
CA SER A 772 -0.25 -31.30 8.34
C SER A 772 0.92 -32.27 8.56
N GLU A 773 1.63 -32.14 9.68
CA GLU A 773 2.75 -33.02 10.05
C GLU A 773 2.32 -34.18 10.98
N LEU A 774 1.05 -34.26 11.37
CA LEU A 774 0.59 -35.18 12.40
C LEU A 774 0.81 -36.65 12.02
N LYS A 775 0.52 -37.04 10.77
CA LYS A 775 0.65 -38.42 10.28
C LYS A 775 2.11 -38.89 10.31
N GLU A 776 3.01 -38.10 9.74
CA GLU A 776 4.47 -38.34 9.75
C GLU A 776 5.00 -38.48 11.18
N LYS A 777 4.48 -37.67 12.11
CA LYS A 777 4.96 -37.63 13.50
C LYS A 777 4.46 -38.82 14.30
N LYS A 778 3.26 -39.34 14.00
CA LYS A 778 2.78 -40.63 14.52
C LYS A 778 3.66 -41.79 14.06
N GLU A 779 4.01 -41.84 12.78
CA GLU A 779 4.91 -42.88 12.24
C GLU A 779 6.30 -42.81 12.89
N ARG A 780 6.85 -41.61 13.02
CA ARG A 780 8.13 -41.39 13.72
C ARG A 780 8.05 -41.78 15.20
N ALA A 781 6.97 -41.44 15.91
CA ALA A 781 6.78 -41.82 17.30
C ALA A 781 6.67 -43.34 17.46
N ARG A 782 5.99 -44.03 16.54
CA ARG A 782 5.92 -45.50 16.49
C ARG A 782 7.30 -46.11 16.28
N PHE A 783 8.07 -45.61 15.32
CA PHE A 783 9.45 -46.04 15.09
C PHE A 783 10.32 -45.88 16.34
N LEU A 784 10.29 -44.70 16.98
CA LEU A 784 11.05 -44.44 18.20
C LEU A 784 10.60 -45.30 19.39
N ARG A 785 9.31 -45.67 19.44
CA ARG A 785 8.77 -46.62 20.43
C ARG A 785 9.35 -48.02 20.20
N CYS A 786 9.41 -48.49 18.95
CA CYS A 786 10.04 -49.78 18.61
C CYS A 786 11.54 -49.81 18.93
N MET A 787 12.23 -48.68 18.82
CA MET A 787 13.65 -48.54 19.16
C MET A 787 13.93 -48.43 20.68
N GLY A 788 12.90 -48.53 21.54
CA GLY A 788 13.07 -48.53 23.01
C GLY A 788 13.20 -47.14 23.66
N MET A 789 12.97 -46.03 22.94
CA MET A 789 13.08 -44.68 23.49
C MET A 789 11.99 -44.41 24.55
N GLN A 790 12.33 -43.81 25.68
CA GLN A 790 11.38 -43.54 26.76
C GLN A 790 10.29 -42.51 26.34
N ARG A 791 9.06 -42.71 26.84
CA ARG A 791 7.93 -41.80 26.58
C ARG A 791 8.23 -40.35 26.99
N LYS A 792 8.86 -40.16 28.15
CA LYS A 792 9.22 -38.82 28.68
C LYS A 792 10.11 -38.05 27.69
N GLU A 793 11.03 -38.75 27.03
CA GLU A 793 11.96 -38.16 26.06
C GLU A 793 11.27 -37.83 24.73
N ARG A 794 10.37 -38.71 24.24
CA ARG A 794 9.60 -38.44 23.02
C ARG A 794 8.69 -37.23 23.19
N ILE A 795 8.00 -37.12 24.32
CA ILE A 795 7.18 -35.95 24.65
C ILE A 795 8.04 -34.68 24.73
N ARG A 796 9.23 -34.76 25.34
CA ARG A 796 10.16 -33.62 25.42
C ARG A 796 10.61 -33.16 24.02
N MET A 797 10.88 -34.09 23.11
CA MET A 797 11.23 -33.80 21.72
C MET A 797 10.08 -33.08 20.99
N LEU A 798 8.85 -33.60 21.07
CA LEU A 798 7.68 -32.97 20.44
C LEU A 798 7.41 -31.56 21.00
N LYS A 799 7.54 -31.38 22.33
CA LYS A 799 7.40 -30.07 22.98
C LYS A 799 8.45 -29.07 22.49
N LYS A 800 9.71 -29.49 22.35
CA LYS A 800 10.80 -28.63 21.83
C LYS A 800 10.55 -28.21 20.37
N GLU A 801 10.10 -29.13 19.53
CA GLU A 801 9.80 -28.82 18.12
C GLU A 801 8.73 -27.74 17.99
N ILE A 802 7.60 -27.82 18.71
CA ILE A 802 6.56 -26.77 18.68
C ILE A 802 7.05 -25.48 19.33
N SER A 803 7.73 -25.58 20.48
CA SER A 803 8.31 -24.45 21.21
C SER A 803 9.22 -23.58 20.34
N LEU A 804 9.96 -24.19 19.41
CA LEU A 804 10.86 -23.47 18.49
C LEU A 804 10.10 -22.49 17.57
N PHE A 805 8.91 -22.87 17.10
CA PHE A 805 8.07 -22.01 16.23
C PHE A 805 7.37 -20.88 17.00
N TYR A 806 7.35 -20.95 18.33
CA TYR A 806 6.88 -19.86 19.17
C TYR A 806 8.02 -18.93 19.57
N TRP A 807 9.09 -19.45 20.18
CA TRP A 807 10.15 -18.63 20.75
C TRP A 807 11.00 -17.91 19.70
N LEU A 808 11.41 -18.58 18.61
CA LEU A 808 12.26 -17.93 17.60
C LEU A 808 11.58 -16.74 16.91
N PRO A 809 10.32 -16.85 16.43
CA PRO A 809 9.64 -15.69 15.86
C PRO A 809 9.35 -14.60 16.89
N THR A 810 8.99 -14.98 18.12
CA THR A 810 8.67 -14.00 19.18
C THR A 810 9.90 -13.18 19.57
N LEU A 811 11.06 -13.82 19.78
CA LEU A 811 12.31 -13.12 20.13
C LEU A 811 12.77 -12.23 18.98
N SER A 812 12.74 -12.74 17.74
CA SER A 812 13.09 -11.93 16.56
C SER A 812 12.17 -10.71 16.42
N ALA A 813 10.86 -10.88 16.63
CA ALA A 813 9.90 -9.79 16.56
C ALA A 813 10.11 -8.75 17.69
N ILE A 814 10.45 -9.18 18.91
CA ILE A 814 10.79 -8.27 20.01
C ILE A 814 12.02 -7.43 19.64
N CYS A 815 13.10 -8.06 19.16
CA CYS A 815 14.31 -7.34 18.75
C CYS A 815 14.03 -6.31 17.64
N LEU A 816 13.30 -6.71 16.58
CA LEU A 816 12.92 -5.79 15.50
C LEU A 816 12.04 -4.65 16.01
N THR A 817 11.04 -4.97 16.84
CA THR A 817 10.12 -3.97 17.42
C THR A 817 10.88 -2.94 18.25
N LEU A 818 11.84 -3.37 19.09
CA LEU A 818 12.67 -2.45 19.87
C LEU A 818 13.49 -1.52 18.98
N CYS A 819 14.18 -2.06 17.97
CA CYS A 819 14.96 -1.27 17.02
C CYS A 819 14.10 -0.21 16.31
N PHE A 820 12.97 -0.62 15.73
CA PHE A 820 12.10 0.32 15.02
C PHE A 820 11.42 1.33 15.96
N THR A 821 11.06 0.94 17.19
CA THR A 821 10.44 1.86 18.17
C THR A 821 11.42 2.96 18.58
N ILE A 822 12.69 2.63 18.84
CA ILE A 822 13.74 3.61 19.17
C ILE A 822 13.92 4.60 18.03
N VAL A 823 13.99 4.11 16.79
CA VAL A 823 14.12 4.98 15.61
C VAL A 823 12.89 5.88 15.47
N THR A 824 11.70 5.35 15.70
CA THR A 824 10.44 6.11 15.60
C THR A 824 10.37 7.22 16.66
N PHE A 825 10.82 6.98 17.89
CA PHE A 825 10.89 8.02 18.92
C PHE A 825 11.81 9.17 18.55
N ARG A 826 12.96 8.86 17.93
CA ARG A 826 13.91 9.86 17.46
C ARG A 826 13.32 10.70 16.33
N VAL A 827 12.66 10.07 15.36
CA VAL A 827 12.07 10.74 14.20
C VAL A 827 10.84 11.57 14.60
N ARG A 828 9.98 11.06 15.50
CA ARG A 828 8.80 11.80 16.01
C ARG A 828 9.13 12.82 17.10
N MET A 829 10.42 13.07 17.39
CA MET A 829 10.88 14.02 18.42
C MET A 829 10.19 13.84 19.79
N TYR A 830 9.96 12.59 20.21
CA TYR A 830 9.32 12.31 21.49
C TYR A 830 10.27 12.67 22.65
N SER A 831 9.78 13.45 23.61
CA SER A 831 10.50 13.71 24.85
C SER A 831 10.63 12.43 25.67
N GLN A 832 11.62 12.38 26.58
CA GLN A 832 11.85 11.22 27.44
C GLN A 832 10.60 10.82 28.25
N LYS A 833 9.80 11.81 28.71
CA LYS A 833 8.55 11.58 29.44
C LYS A 833 7.51 10.85 28.57
N ILE A 834 7.30 11.34 27.35
CA ILE A 834 6.35 10.76 26.38
C ILE A 834 6.79 9.35 25.97
N ALA A 835 8.09 9.14 25.74
CA ALA A 835 8.63 7.82 25.42
C ALA A 835 8.40 6.80 26.55
N LEU A 836 8.51 7.23 27.82
CA LEU A 836 8.28 6.37 28.97
C LEU A 836 6.78 6.03 29.14
N GLU A 837 5.89 7.00 28.91
CA GLU A 837 4.44 6.75 28.84
C GLU A 837 4.08 5.78 27.71
N TYR A 838 4.76 5.87 26.56
CA TYR A 838 4.63 4.91 25.47
C TYR A 838 5.00 3.51 25.91
N ILE A 839 6.19 3.34 26.50
CA ILE A 839 6.65 2.02 26.92
C ILE A 839 5.70 1.43 27.97
N LYS A 840 5.23 2.22 28.93
CA LYS A 840 4.27 1.77 29.96
C LYS A 840 2.99 1.20 29.34
N ASN A 841 2.42 1.89 28.34
CA ASN A 841 1.22 1.43 27.64
C ASN A 841 1.52 0.25 26.68
N ALA A 842 2.69 0.25 26.04
CA ALA A 842 3.11 -0.79 25.11
C ALA A 842 3.32 -2.13 25.80
N VAL A 843 3.92 -2.15 26.99
CA VAL A 843 4.19 -3.37 27.74
C VAL A 843 2.89 -4.14 28.05
N TRP A 844 1.79 -3.44 28.38
CA TRP A 844 0.49 -4.08 28.60
C TRP A 844 -0.06 -4.74 27.34
N LEU A 845 0.02 -4.05 26.19
CA LEU A 845 -0.47 -4.58 24.93
C LEU A 845 0.40 -5.76 24.45
N TRP A 846 1.72 -5.63 24.51
CA TRP A 846 2.67 -6.67 24.12
C TRP A 846 2.55 -7.91 25.02
N SER A 847 2.45 -7.72 26.34
CA SER A 847 2.28 -8.83 27.28
C SER A 847 0.96 -9.57 27.04
N GLY A 848 -0.15 -8.86 26.83
CA GLY A 848 -1.44 -9.47 26.49
C GLY A 848 -1.35 -10.37 25.25
N TRP A 849 -0.73 -9.88 24.18
CA TRP A 849 -0.53 -10.66 22.95
C TRP A 849 0.34 -11.91 23.18
N ILE A 850 1.49 -11.75 23.85
CA ILE A 850 2.43 -12.85 24.12
C ILE A 850 1.76 -13.91 25.01
N ILE A 851 1.00 -13.50 26.03
CA ILE A 851 0.28 -14.41 26.93
C ILE A 851 -0.75 -15.22 26.15
N ILE A 852 -1.59 -14.57 25.33
CA ILE A 852 -2.62 -15.23 24.54
C ILE A 852 -2.00 -16.25 23.57
N GLN A 853 -0.92 -15.87 22.87
CA GLN A 853 -0.18 -16.79 21.98
C GLN A 853 0.46 -17.94 22.76
N ARG A 854 1.04 -17.68 23.94
CA ARG A 854 1.64 -18.71 24.80
C ARG A 854 0.61 -19.73 25.28
N ILE A 855 -0.56 -19.27 25.70
CA ILE A 855 -1.69 -20.12 26.11
C ILE A 855 -2.11 -20.99 24.93
N PHE A 856 -2.28 -20.41 23.75
CA PHE A 856 -2.63 -21.16 22.55
C PHE A 856 -1.59 -22.24 22.20
N VAL A 857 -0.31 -21.90 22.19
CA VAL A 857 0.78 -22.86 21.94
C VAL A 857 0.80 -23.96 22.99
N TRP A 858 0.54 -23.65 24.26
CA TRP A 858 0.43 -24.64 25.32
C TRP A 858 -0.74 -25.62 25.09
N VAL A 859 -1.92 -25.10 24.75
CA VAL A 859 -3.10 -25.92 24.40
C VAL A 859 -2.82 -26.80 23.18
N LEU A 860 -2.25 -26.22 22.13
CA LEU A 860 -1.90 -26.90 20.89
C LEU A 860 -0.87 -28.02 21.14
N THR A 861 0.14 -27.76 21.96
CA THR A 861 1.16 -28.75 22.34
C THR A 861 0.54 -29.91 23.12
N LYS A 862 -0.37 -29.63 24.07
CA LYS A 862 -1.06 -30.67 24.84
C LYS A 862 -1.95 -31.53 23.94
N TRP A 863 -2.67 -30.91 23.02
CA TRP A 863 -3.49 -31.60 22.03
C TRP A 863 -2.64 -32.47 21.08
N TYR A 864 -1.53 -31.91 20.60
CA TYR A 864 -0.61 -32.60 19.70
C TYR A 864 0.03 -33.83 20.34
N VAL A 865 0.55 -33.69 21.57
CA VAL A 865 1.13 -34.81 22.32
C VAL A 865 0.10 -35.93 22.52
N ARG A 866 -1.14 -35.59 22.88
CA ARG A 866 -2.24 -36.58 23.03
C ARG A 866 -2.54 -37.31 21.72
N LYS A 867 -2.50 -36.62 20.58
CA LYS A 867 -2.80 -37.22 19.27
C LYS A 867 -1.65 -38.06 18.72
N VAL A 868 -0.40 -37.73 19.05
CA VAL A 868 0.79 -38.48 18.58
C VAL A 868 1.06 -39.72 19.44
N GLU A 869 1.02 -39.59 20.76
CA GLU A 869 1.30 -40.71 21.67
C GLU A 869 0.08 -41.63 21.89
N GLY A 870 -1.12 -41.18 21.51
CA GLY A 870 -2.39 -41.87 21.80
C GLY A 870 -2.83 -41.69 23.26
N LYS A 871 -4.12 -41.93 23.53
CA LYS A 871 -4.51 -42.36 24.88
C LYS A 871 -4.03 -43.80 24.97
N ASP A 872 -3.24 -44.11 25.99
CA ASP A 872 -3.11 -45.51 26.39
C ASP A 872 -4.53 -45.94 26.75
N GLU A 873 -5.11 -46.85 25.96
CA GLU A 873 -5.99 -47.87 26.52
C GLU A 873 -5.16 -48.53 27.62
N ARG A 874 -5.48 -48.14 28.85
CA ARG A 874 -5.31 -49.01 30.01
C ARG A 874 -6.67 -49.65 30.23
#